data_AF-A0A8H3Z5G5-F1
#
_entry.id   AF-A0A8H3Z5G5-F1
#
_cell.length_a   1.000
_cell.length_b   1.000
_cell.length_c   1.000
_cell.angle_alpha   90.00
_cell.angle_beta   90.00
_cell.angle_gamma   90.00
#
_symmetry.space_group_name_H-M   'P 1'
#
loop_
_entity.id
_entity.type
_entity.pdbx_description
1 polymer ?
#
loop_
_entity_poly.entity_id
_entity_poly.type
_entity_poly.pdbx_seq_one_letter_code
_entity_poly.pdbx_strand_id
1 'polypeptide(L)'
;MARPAIPTRPRRARRNNEEPDDAISGMDVKTLRAYAEVHKISLRGLTKKPQFKEAIREHFRPGEPPSPDGDDDDEEDENDDDVDRPGPPEGSQEEGDAGTTPIPDAHEKMSRAEIINIAGRHGVNIEGAKNRIEMVAAIEAHLDAEQAVIDEQLAHGLEITEPIREGSDSLSIIEPTNYGEREKEELDDNEKATSEFARREEAIRERERILLKREEDYLQSRERAIEDRERAIEEKEEEFAGRKRTIGEADLDHSSTDSRPRKRQRLEVELAEESEKDLPRPGVPEFIERKHACLKRQRDGEDFKIKGKDVKEWYDARLITGSKADNERWVYKKNVGEGAYGSCSIWVRANDESITDRVVLKDQIIDDHSLNRLTWTFDGFQEKPMEADLQKRLWQCNPRCFLGYRGYSYDENDHAFRLYTEYAHYGSLKGLMDKYASNSKSSFLREDCIPEPFIWYVAQELLLAAKTMASGFRSEGSTRSDKDDENKWVEIIHMDIKPHNILMAEPDPLLEDERARKYNWPKIQVTDFGVAVELHSQWQNPQDLTGRGTAGYMAPEHYRQIRRDPVDYPVQQFSVKTNIWGIGAVLYDLMNPRAPKGSDNTGGPIREENSKGSKIGYHKDLMDIERNLAWREIAEPEDAKQKFTNRSRPADVRFINVYSKPLVKLVTECLAFRPENRVGLEEMEKTIEKNFNDWCNPLTEDHIWNVAGNLDFEREILKLKEKTPMVDEFKIGSLGI
;
A
#
# COMPACT_ATOMS: atom_id res chain seq x y z
N MET A 1 -7.73 -60.29 29.92
CA MET A 1 -8.64 -59.18 29.56
C MET A 1 -8.25 -58.71 28.17
N ALA A 2 -9.09 -58.93 27.15
CA ALA A 2 -8.79 -58.59 25.76
C ALA A 2 -9.35 -57.20 25.40
N ARG A 3 -8.62 -56.44 24.57
CA ARG A 3 -9.11 -55.17 23.99
C ARG A 3 -9.93 -55.47 22.72
N PRO A 4 -11.02 -54.73 22.44
CA PRO A 4 -11.81 -54.92 21.22
C PRO A 4 -11.09 -54.36 19.98
N ALA A 5 -11.36 -54.97 18.82
CA ALA A 5 -10.80 -54.56 17.53
C ALA A 5 -11.53 -53.34 16.94
N ILE A 6 -10.79 -52.54 16.17
CA ILE A 6 -11.32 -51.40 15.40
C ILE A 6 -11.77 -51.90 14.02
N PRO A 7 -12.98 -51.56 13.53
CA PRO A 7 -13.45 -51.99 12.22
C PRO A 7 -12.76 -51.20 11.10
N THR A 8 -12.24 -51.92 10.10
CA THR A 8 -11.68 -51.36 8.87
C THR A 8 -12.80 -50.91 7.92
N ARG A 9 -12.67 -49.70 7.35
CA ARG A 9 -13.57 -49.22 6.29
C ARG A 9 -13.25 -49.89 4.94
N PRO A 10 -14.25 -50.21 4.11
CA PRO A 10 -14.01 -50.75 2.77
C PRO A 10 -13.44 -49.67 1.83
N ARG A 11 -12.53 -50.09 0.94
CA ARG A 11 -12.02 -49.25 -0.16
C ARG A 11 -13.14 -48.98 -1.18
N ARG A 12 -13.37 -47.71 -1.50
CA ARG A 12 -14.31 -47.30 -2.56
C ARG A 12 -13.64 -47.45 -3.92
N ALA A 13 -14.28 -48.15 -4.86
CA ALA A 13 -13.82 -48.23 -6.24
C ALA A 13 -13.92 -46.86 -6.94
N ARG A 14 -12.99 -46.58 -7.87
CA ARG A 14 -13.11 -45.44 -8.79
C ARG A 14 -14.19 -45.77 -9.83
N ARG A 15 -15.23 -44.94 -9.93
CA ARG A 15 -16.06 -44.83 -11.14
C ARG A 15 -15.53 -43.65 -11.96
N ASN A 16 -15.35 -43.87 -13.25
CA ASN A 16 -15.18 -42.79 -14.22
C ASN A 16 -16.58 -42.37 -14.68
N ASN A 17 -17.06 -41.24 -14.16
CA ASN A 17 -18.18 -40.49 -14.73
C ASN A 17 -17.64 -39.09 -15.03
N GLU A 18 -17.67 -38.66 -16.29
CA GLU A 18 -17.55 -37.24 -16.62
C GLU A 18 -18.92 -36.59 -16.35
N GLU A 19 -19.04 -35.93 -15.20
CA GLU A 19 -20.28 -35.26 -14.77
C GLU A 19 -20.22 -33.74 -15.01
N PRO A 20 -21.36 -33.08 -15.30
CA PRO A 20 -21.42 -31.66 -15.71
C PRO A 20 -21.13 -30.64 -14.59
N ASP A 21 -20.61 -31.08 -13.44
CA ASP A 21 -20.58 -30.29 -12.21
C ASP A 21 -19.49 -29.20 -12.20
N ASP A 22 -18.44 -29.35 -13.01
CA ASP A 22 -17.40 -28.33 -13.22
C ASP A 22 -17.92 -27.14 -14.06
N ALA A 23 -18.74 -27.39 -15.08
CA ALA A 23 -19.20 -26.37 -16.03
C ALA A 23 -20.01 -25.25 -15.34
N ILE A 24 -20.96 -25.62 -14.47
CA ILE A 24 -21.77 -24.64 -13.73
C ILE A 24 -21.08 -24.11 -12.47
N SER A 25 -19.92 -24.65 -12.09
CA SER A 25 -19.28 -24.28 -10.83
C SER A 25 -18.69 -22.87 -10.85
N GLY A 26 -18.09 -22.45 -11.97
CA GLY A 26 -17.54 -21.09 -12.16
C GLY A 26 -18.57 -20.01 -12.48
N MET A 27 -19.70 -20.35 -13.11
CA MET A 27 -20.67 -19.38 -13.66
C MET A 27 -21.23 -18.39 -12.61
N ASP A 28 -21.44 -17.12 -13.01
CA ASP A 28 -22.14 -16.12 -12.19
C ASP A 28 -23.67 -16.22 -12.29
N VAL A 29 -24.42 -15.36 -11.58
CA VAL A 29 -25.90 -15.41 -11.57
C VAL A 29 -26.52 -15.02 -12.91
N LYS A 30 -25.86 -14.18 -13.73
CA LYS A 30 -26.32 -13.80 -15.07
C LYS A 30 -26.12 -14.96 -16.04
N THR A 31 -24.96 -15.59 -16.02
CA THR A 31 -24.64 -16.78 -16.84
C THR A 31 -25.53 -17.96 -16.47
N LEU A 32 -25.76 -18.23 -15.17
CA LEU A 32 -26.68 -19.28 -14.72
C LEU A 32 -28.13 -19.04 -15.18
N ARG A 33 -28.59 -17.79 -15.28
CA ARG A 33 -29.91 -17.47 -15.84
C ARG A 33 -29.98 -17.73 -17.35
N ALA A 34 -28.99 -17.28 -18.11
CA ALA A 34 -28.94 -17.52 -19.55
C ALA A 34 -28.86 -19.02 -19.87
N TYR A 35 -28.07 -19.77 -19.12
CA TYR A 35 -27.98 -21.24 -19.21
C TYR A 35 -29.33 -21.91 -18.94
N ALA A 36 -30.00 -21.53 -17.84
CA ALA A 36 -31.32 -22.05 -17.52
C ALA A 36 -32.40 -21.68 -18.56
N GLU A 37 -32.32 -20.50 -19.18
CA GLU A 37 -33.23 -20.07 -20.24
C GLU A 37 -33.06 -20.92 -21.51
N VAL A 38 -31.82 -21.16 -21.94
CA VAL A 38 -31.48 -22.07 -23.06
C VAL A 38 -32.03 -23.48 -22.81
N HIS A 39 -31.91 -23.98 -21.58
CA HIS A 39 -32.38 -25.31 -21.18
C HIS A 39 -33.83 -25.34 -20.67
N LYS A 40 -34.60 -24.24 -20.78
CA LYS A 40 -36.02 -24.13 -20.37
C LYS A 40 -36.31 -24.48 -18.91
N ILE A 41 -35.34 -24.24 -18.02
CA ILE A 41 -35.40 -24.53 -16.58
C ILE A 41 -36.13 -23.38 -15.87
N SER A 42 -37.22 -23.69 -15.14
CA SER A 42 -38.00 -22.68 -14.42
C SER A 42 -37.27 -22.18 -13.18
N LEU A 43 -36.90 -20.91 -13.16
CA LEU A 43 -36.21 -20.26 -12.04
C LEU A 43 -37.11 -19.31 -11.21
N ARG A 44 -38.44 -19.43 -11.32
CA ARG A 44 -39.37 -18.54 -10.60
C ARG A 44 -39.17 -18.63 -9.08
N GLY A 45 -38.98 -17.48 -8.44
CA GLY A 45 -38.82 -17.36 -6.99
C GLY A 45 -37.39 -17.52 -6.46
N LEU A 46 -36.42 -17.88 -7.31
CA LEU A 46 -35.03 -18.07 -6.89
C LEU A 46 -34.25 -16.74 -6.93
N THR A 47 -33.50 -16.44 -5.87
CA THR A 47 -32.77 -15.16 -5.75
C THR A 47 -31.29 -15.31 -5.43
N LYS A 48 -30.83 -16.50 -5.00
CA LYS A 48 -29.45 -16.74 -4.55
C LYS A 48 -28.72 -17.74 -5.45
N LYS A 49 -27.44 -17.48 -5.73
CA LYS A 49 -26.55 -18.33 -6.57
C LYS A 49 -26.65 -19.85 -6.29
N PRO A 50 -26.71 -20.34 -5.04
CA PRO A 50 -26.85 -21.78 -4.77
C PRO A 50 -28.17 -22.37 -5.29
N GLN A 51 -29.29 -21.64 -5.17
CA GLN A 51 -30.60 -22.10 -5.61
C GLN A 51 -30.67 -22.30 -7.13
N PHE A 52 -30.03 -21.39 -7.90
CA PHE A 52 -29.92 -21.55 -9.35
C PHE A 52 -29.14 -22.82 -9.73
N LYS A 53 -28.00 -23.09 -9.06
CA LYS A 53 -27.22 -24.32 -9.29
C LYS A 53 -27.99 -25.59 -8.94
N GLU A 54 -28.73 -25.57 -7.84
CA GLU A 54 -29.52 -26.72 -7.37
C GLU A 54 -30.67 -27.05 -8.33
N ALA A 55 -31.44 -26.05 -8.77
CA ALA A 55 -32.49 -26.23 -9.77
C ALA A 55 -31.96 -26.74 -11.13
N ILE A 56 -30.76 -26.29 -11.53
CA ILE A 56 -30.11 -26.78 -12.76
C ILE A 56 -29.68 -28.25 -12.60
N ARG A 57 -29.07 -28.64 -11.48
CA ARG A 57 -28.69 -30.03 -11.19
C ARG A 57 -29.90 -30.97 -11.13
N GLU A 58 -30.99 -30.52 -10.52
CA GLU A 58 -32.21 -31.32 -10.38
C GLU A 58 -32.87 -31.59 -11.74
N HIS A 59 -32.81 -30.63 -12.68
CA HIS A 59 -33.31 -30.82 -14.05
C HIS A 59 -32.53 -31.87 -14.86
N PHE A 60 -31.22 -32.00 -14.63
CA PHE A 60 -30.35 -32.95 -15.35
C PHE A 60 -30.08 -34.26 -14.59
N ARG A 61 -30.69 -34.48 -13.42
CA ARG A 61 -30.55 -35.75 -12.70
C ARG A 61 -31.21 -36.87 -13.52
N PRO A 62 -30.47 -37.93 -13.92
CA PRO A 62 -31.06 -39.05 -14.64
C PRO A 62 -32.18 -39.69 -13.80
N GLY A 63 -33.33 -39.95 -14.43
CA GLY A 63 -34.43 -40.63 -13.75
C GLY A 63 -34.09 -42.10 -13.49
N GLU A 64 -34.24 -42.56 -12.25
CA GLU A 64 -34.12 -43.98 -11.92
C GLU A 64 -35.30 -44.77 -12.52
N PRO A 65 -35.06 -45.81 -13.33
CA PRO A 65 -36.10 -46.78 -13.67
C PRO A 65 -36.30 -47.75 -12.49
N PRO A 66 -37.53 -48.27 -12.28
CA PRO A 66 -37.78 -49.29 -11.27
C PRO A 66 -37.21 -50.65 -11.69
N SER A 67 -36.47 -51.30 -10.80
CA SER A 67 -36.23 -52.76 -10.79
C SER A 67 -37.54 -53.51 -10.43
N PRO A 68 -37.70 -54.83 -10.70
CA PRO A 68 -36.63 -55.84 -10.80
C PRO A 68 -36.83 -56.99 -11.83
N ASP A 69 -36.01 -58.04 -11.65
CA ASP A 69 -36.10 -59.44 -12.13
C ASP A 69 -35.62 -59.79 -13.56
N GLY A 70 -34.84 -60.88 -13.66
CA GLY A 70 -34.41 -61.53 -14.92
C GLY A 70 -32.97 -62.06 -14.88
N ASP A 71 -32.80 -63.38 -14.88
CA ASP A 71 -31.51 -64.11 -14.93
C ASP A 71 -31.03 -64.38 -16.38
N ASP A 72 -29.85 -65.03 -16.51
CA ASP A 72 -29.30 -65.73 -17.70
C ASP A 72 -28.95 -64.86 -18.94
N ASP A 73 -28.02 -65.19 -19.85
CA ASP A 73 -26.86 -66.10 -19.88
C ASP A 73 -25.92 -65.67 -21.06
N ASP A 74 -24.71 -66.25 -21.11
CA ASP A 74 -23.88 -66.59 -22.29
C ASP A 74 -23.30 -65.56 -23.32
N GLU A 75 -21.97 -65.72 -23.49
CA GLU A 75 -21.17 -65.91 -24.73
C GLU A 75 -20.76 -64.79 -25.74
N GLU A 76 -19.46 -64.91 -26.08
CA GLU A 76 -18.78 -64.77 -27.39
C GLU A 76 -18.54 -63.39 -28.08
N ASP A 77 -17.24 -63.04 -28.07
CA ASP A 77 -16.35 -62.85 -29.22
C ASP A 77 -16.13 -61.53 -30.01
N GLU A 78 -14.82 -61.38 -30.28
CA GLU A 78 -14.13 -60.96 -31.52
C GLU A 78 -13.79 -59.48 -31.86
N ASN A 79 -12.47 -59.33 -32.10
CA ASN A 79 -11.74 -58.53 -33.11
C ASN A 79 -11.44 -57.03 -32.90
N ASP A 80 -10.12 -56.75 -32.91
CA ASP A 80 -9.36 -55.90 -33.84
C ASP A 80 -9.94 -54.51 -34.22
N ASP A 81 -9.16 -53.41 -34.19
CA ASP A 81 -7.93 -53.24 -34.97
C ASP A 81 -7.07 -52.06 -34.47
N ASP A 82 -5.76 -52.10 -34.76
CA ASP A 82 -4.84 -50.95 -34.69
C ASP A 82 -5.19 -49.87 -35.75
N VAL A 83 -4.66 -48.64 -35.60
CA VAL A 83 -3.96 -47.86 -36.67
C VAL A 83 -3.55 -46.47 -36.14
N ASP A 84 -2.23 -46.28 -36.02
CA ASP A 84 -1.56 -44.97 -35.96
C ASP A 84 -1.75 -44.17 -37.25
N ARG A 85 -1.99 -42.84 -37.19
CA ARG A 85 -1.72 -41.90 -38.30
C ARG A 85 -1.45 -40.45 -37.82
N PRO A 86 -0.78 -39.60 -38.64
CA PRO A 86 0.39 -38.88 -38.15
C PRO A 86 0.34 -37.34 -38.33
N GLY A 87 1.35 -36.64 -37.83
CA GLY A 87 1.58 -35.22 -38.11
C GLY A 87 2.12 -34.95 -39.53
N PRO A 88 1.80 -33.79 -40.15
CA PRO A 88 2.39 -33.33 -41.41
C PRO A 88 3.59 -32.37 -41.20
N PRO A 89 4.39 -32.07 -42.26
CA PRO A 89 5.82 -31.77 -42.10
C PRO A 89 6.28 -30.36 -42.53
N GLU A 90 7.58 -30.11 -42.35
CA GLU A 90 8.34 -28.94 -42.86
C GLU A 90 8.63 -29.03 -44.38
N GLY A 91 8.92 -27.89 -45.05
CA GLY A 91 9.33 -27.88 -46.47
C GLY A 91 9.58 -26.51 -47.13
N SER A 92 10.77 -25.93 -46.89
CA SER A 92 11.65 -25.13 -47.81
C SER A 92 11.13 -24.15 -48.90
N GLN A 93 11.63 -22.90 -48.82
CA GLN A 93 12.28 -22.04 -49.87
C GLN A 93 11.64 -21.82 -51.27
N GLU A 94 11.47 -20.55 -51.69
CA GLU A 94 12.44 -19.81 -52.56
C GLU A 94 12.12 -18.29 -52.68
N GLU A 95 12.84 -17.56 -53.55
CA GLU A 95 13.20 -16.12 -53.46
C GLU A 95 12.19 -15.06 -53.98
N GLY A 96 12.31 -13.83 -53.43
CA GLY A 96 12.35 -12.56 -54.18
C GLY A 96 11.05 -11.83 -54.57
N ASP A 97 10.83 -10.60 -54.05
CA ASP A 97 10.86 -9.31 -54.80
C ASP A 97 10.63 -8.12 -53.83
N ALA A 98 10.75 -6.88 -54.32
CA ALA A 98 10.75 -5.65 -53.53
C ALA A 98 9.37 -4.99 -53.35
N GLY A 99 9.22 -4.27 -52.23
CA GLY A 99 8.27 -3.14 -52.11
C GLY A 99 7.11 -3.33 -51.13
N THR A 100 6.85 -2.27 -50.35
CA THR A 100 5.64 -2.05 -49.51
C THR A 100 5.32 -3.10 -48.44
N THR A 101 5.72 -2.81 -47.20
CA THR A 101 5.13 -3.40 -45.99
C THR A 101 3.62 -3.10 -45.93
N PRO A 102 2.74 -4.10 -45.73
CA PRO A 102 1.32 -3.86 -45.57
C PRO A 102 1.01 -3.24 -44.20
N ILE A 103 0.07 -2.30 -44.18
CA ILE A 103 -0.48 -1.71 -42.96
C ILE A 103 -1.24 -2.81 -42.20
N PRO A 104 -1.04 -2.99 -40.87
CA PRO A 104 -1.77 -4.01 -40.12
C PRO A 104 -3.27 -3.72 -40.11
N ASP A 105 -4.07 -4.79 -40.24
CA ASP A 105 -5.53 -4.76 -40.31
C ASP A 105 -6.15 -4.03 -39.09
N ALA A 106 -6.55 -2.77 -39.28
CA ALA A 106 -6.94 -1.87 -38.20
C ALA A 106 -8.30 -2.23 -37.60
N HIS A 107 -9.12 -2.98 -38.34
CA HIS A 107 -10.52 -3.24 -38.01
C HIS A 107 -10.72 -4.05 -36.72
N GLU A 108 -9.72 -4.78 -36.21
CA GLU A 108 -9.86 -5.60 -34.99
C GLU A 108 -9.57 -4.88 -33.66
N LYS A 109 -8.76 -3.80 -33.62
CA LYS A 109 -8.24 -3.26 -32.33
C LYS A 109 -9.01 -2.12 -31.65
N MET A 110 -9.75 -1.28 -32.38
CA MET A 110 -10.52 -0.14 -31.82
C MET A 110 -11.78 -0.54 -31.03
N SER A 111 -11.96 -0.03 -29.82
CA SER A 111 -13.20 -0.23 -29.07
C SER A 111 -14.41 0.46 -29.74
N ARG A 112 -15.63 -0.04 -29.48
CA ARG A 112 -16.87 0.60 -29.96
C ARG A 112 -17.01 2.06 -29.50
N ALA A 113 -16.42 2.43 -28.35
CA ALA A 113 -16.44 3.79 -27.84
C ALA A 113 -15.54 4.74 -28.66
N GLU A 114 -14.38 4.26 -29.11
CA GLU A 114 -13.48 5.04 -29.98
C GLU A 114 -14.11 5.27 -31.37
N ILE A 115 -14.77 4.24 -31.92
CA ILE A 115 -15.50 4.33 -33.19
C ILE A 115 -16.64 5.36 -33.11
N ILE A 116 -17.42 5.36 -32.02
CA ILE A 116 -18.46 6.39 -31.78
C ILE A 116 -17.86 7.79 -31.65
N ASN A 117 -16.70 7.92 -31.00
CA ASN A 117 -16.02 9.20 -30.84
C ASN A 117 -15.53 9.77 -32.18
N ILE A 118 -14.96 8.93 -33.05
CA ILE A 118 -14.51 9.33 -34.39
C ILE A 118 -15.71 9.70 -35.28
N ALA A 119 -16.75 8.86 -35.32
CA ALA A 119 -17.98 9.20 -36.04
C ALA A 119 -18.56 10.55 -35.59
N GLY A 120 -18.55 10.83 -34.28
CA GLY A 120 -18.99 12.11 -33.73
C GLY A 120 -18.14 13.32 -34.13
N ARG A 121 -16.82 13.16 -34.35
CA ARG A 121 -15.94 14.25 -34.84
C ARG A 121 -16.20 14.59 -36.30
N HIS A 122 -16.41 13.58 -37.14
CA HIS A 122 -16.67 13.75 -38.57
C HIS A 122 -18.18 13.90 -38.90
N GLY A 123 -19.07 13.91 -37.91
CA GLY A 123 -20.51 14.05 -38.13
C GLY A 123 -21.19 12.86 -38.81
N VAL A 124 -20.54 11.69 -38.84
CA VAL A 124 -21.04 10.48 -39.51
C VAL A 124 -22.17 9.85 -38.69
N ASN A 125 -23.37 9.76 -39.28
CA ASN A 125 -24.48 9.05 -38.63
C ASN A 125 -24.31 7.53 -38.75
N ILE A 126 -24.03 6.90 -37.60
CA ILE A 126 -23.79 5.46 -37.44
C ILE A 126 -24.97 4.71 -36.77
N GLU A 127 -26.13 5.35 -36.55
CA GLU A 127 -27.27 4.73 -35.85
C GLU A 127 -27.90 3.54 -36.61
N GLY A 128 -27.67 3.43 -37.92
CA GLY A 128 -28.13 2.30 -38.73
C GLY A 128 -27.22 1.05 -38.72
N ALA A 129 -25.99 1.16 -38.21
CA ALA A 129 -24.98 0.10 -38.30
C ALA A 129 -25.15 -0.95 -37.18
N LYS A 130 -25.37 -2.21 -37.60
CA LYS A 130 -25.72 -3.34 -36.72
C LYS A 130 -24.51 -3.92 -36.00
N ASN A 131 -23.33 -3.79 -36.59
CA ASN A 131 -22.08 -4.33 -36.05
C ASN A 131 -20.91 -3.37 -36.24
N ARG A 132 -19.77 -3.70 -35.66
CA ARG A 132 -18.57 -2.86 -35.64
C ARG A 132 -17.97 -2.62 -37.03
N ILE A 133 -18.05 -3.61 -37.93
CA ILE A 133 -17.52 -3.52 -39.29
C ILE A 133 -18.36 -2.52 -40.10
N GLU A 134 -19.69 -2.61 -40.02
CA GLU A 134 -20.60 -1.63 -40.64
C GLU A 134 -20.38 -0.20 -40.13
N MET A 135 -20.01 -0.02 -38.84
CA MET A 135 -19.72 1.32 -38.29
C MET A 135 -18.40 1.89 -38.83
N VAL A 136 -17.36 1.07 -39.00
CA VAL A 136 -16.06 1.51 -39.53
C VAL A 136 -16.16 1.80 -41.02
N ALA A 137 -16.79 0.92 -41.79
CA ALA A 137 -17.02 1.12 -43.22
C ALA A 137 -17.84 2.40 -43.53
N ALA A 138 -18.78 2.79 -42.65
CA ALA A 138 -19.53 4.04 -42.79
C ALA A 138 -18.67 5.29 -42.52
N ILE A 139 -17.65 5.20 -41.68
CA ILE A 139 -16.69 6.29 -41.43
C ILE A 139 -15.71 6.39 -42.59
N GLU A 140 -15.16 5.26 -43.06
CA GLU A 140 -14.22 5.20 -44.17
C GLU A 140 -14.85 5.75 -45.46
N ALA A 141 -16.07 5.31 -45.81
CA ALA A 141 -16.80 5.83 -46.96
C ALA A 141 -17.12 7.34 -46.88
N HIS A 142 -17.15 7.93 -45.68
CA HIS A 142 -17.30 9.37 -45.50
C HIS A 142 -15.96 10.10 -45.71
N LEU A 143 -14.86 9.59 -45.14
CA LEU A 143 -13.53 10.14 -45.30
C LEU A 143 -13.05 10.08 -46.78
N ASP A 144 -13.32 8.98 -47.47
CA ASP A 144 -13.04 8.85 -48.91
C ASP A 144 -13.84 9.87 -49.74
N ALA A 145 -15.06 10.19 -49.33
CA ALA A 145 -15.88 11.21 -49.98
C ALA A 145 -15.39 12.64 -49.68
N GLU A 146 -14.95 12.93 -48.45
CA GLU A 146 -14.29 14.21 -48.11
C GLU A 146 -12.98 14.37 -48.92
N GLN A 147 -12.15 13.33 -49.00
CA GLN A 147 -10.90 13.36 -49.76
C GLN A 147 -11.13 13.52 -51.27
N ALA A 148 -12.13 12.85 -51.85
CA ALA A 148 -12.47 13.01 -53.27
C ALA A 148 -12.87 14.46 -53.62
N VAL A 149 -13.58 15.16 -52.73
CA VAL A 149 -13.93 16.58 -52.91
C VAL A 149 -12.68 17.47 -52.83
N ILE A 150 -11.76 17.18 -51.91
CA ILE A 150 -10.47 17.90 -51.80
C ILE A 150 -9.63 17.70 -53.07
N ASP A 151 -9.54 16.47 -53.57
CA ASP A 151 -8.79 16.12 -54.78
C ASP A 151 -9.38 16.77 -56.03
N GLU A 152 -10.72 16.86 -56.15
CA GLU A 152 -11.42 17.58 -57.22
C GLU A 152 -11.17 19.10 -57.16
N GLN A 153 -11.21 19.71 -55.96
CA GLN A 153 -10.89 21.13 -55.78
C GLN A 153 -9.44 21.46 -56.14
N LEU A 154 -8.49 20.59 -55.74
CA LEU A 154 -7.07 20.70 -56.11
C LEU A 154 -6.85 20.53 -57.62
N ALA A 155 -7.55 19.58 -58.26
CA ALA A 155 -7.48 19.38 -59.71
C ALA A 155 -8.00 20.60 -60.51
N HIS A 156 -8.90 21.39 -59.92
CA HIS A 156 -9.40 22.63 -60.49
C HIS A 156 -8.59 23.89 -60.14
N GLY A 157 -7.49 23.74 -59.38
CA GLY A 157 -6.57 24.84 -59.08
C GLY A 157 -7.14 25.92 -58.16
N LEU A 158 -8.14 25.58 -57.34
CA LEU A 158 -8.70 26.46 -56.32
C LEU A 158 -7.83 26.41 -55.05
N GLU A 159 -7.41 27.58 -54.54
CA GLU A 159 -6.79 27.65 -53.22
C GLU A 159 -7.83 27.29 -52.15
N ILE A 160 -7.51 26.27 -51.34
CA ILE A 160 -8.39 25.78 -50.27
C ILE A 160 -8.54 26.88 -49.21
N THR A 161 -9.72 27.47 -49.17
CA THR A 161 -10.20 28.35 -48.10
C THR A 161 -11.31 27.63 -47.35
N GLU A 162 -11.31 27.73 -46.01
CA GLU A 162 -12.13 26.86 -45.15
C GLU A 162 -13.66 26.98 -45.43
N PRO A 163 -14.42 25.87 -45.37
CA PRO A 163 -15.81 25.86 -45.76
C PRO A 163 -16.73 26.50 -44.70
N ILE A 164 -17.31 27.65 -45.05
CA ILE A 164 -18.42 28.24 -44.29
C ILE A 164 -19.65 27.32 -44.38
N ARG A 165 -20.12 26.82 -43.23
CA ARG A 165 -21.35 26.02 -43.13
C ARG A 165 -22.59 26.91 -43.25
N GLU A 166 -23.17 27.01 -44.45
CA GLU A 166 -24.50 27.62 -44.62
C GLU A 166 -25.63 26.65 -44.24
N GLY A 167 -26.52 27.09 -43.36
CA GLY A 167 -27.77 26.41 -43.00
C GLY A 167 -28.98 27.25 -43.38
N SER A 168 -29.98 26.65 -44.01
CA SER A 168 -31.08 27.36 -44.68
C SER A 168 -32.30 27.68 -43.78
N ASP A 169 -32.71 28.95 -43.87
CA ASP A 169 -34.06 29.51 -43.74
C ASP A 169 -35.08 28.97 -42.71
N SER A 170 -35.49 29.87 -41.81
CA SER A 170 -36.90 30.30 -41.81
C SER A 170 -37.09 31.72 -41.25
N LEU A 171 -37.88 32.53 -41.96
CA LEU A 171 -38.06 33.97 -41.76
C LEU A 171 -38.87 34.33 -40.49
N SER A 172 -38.35 35.28 -39.71
CA SER A 172 -39.19 36.27 -39.05
C SER A 172 -38.47 37.62 -38.96
N ILE A 173 -39.22 38.71 -39.17
CA ILE A 173 -38.67 40.06 -39.39
C ILE A 173 -38.34 40.70 -38.02
N ILE A 174 -37.04 40.96 -37.77
CA ILE A 174 -36.56 41.81 -36.68
C ILE A 174 -35.50 42.77 -37.23
N GLU A 175 -35.46 43.98 -36.65
CA GLU A 175 -34.69 45.15 -37.11
C GLU A 175 -33.16 44.94 -37.10
N PRO A 176 -32.38 45.69 -37.91
CA PRO A 176 -30.95 45.47 -38.08
C PRO A 176 -30.15 45.91 -36.83
N THR A 177 -29.94 44.98 -35.90
CA THR A 177 -29.00 45.16 -34.79
C THR A 177 -27.58 44.74 -35.18
N ASN A 178 -26.63 45.61 -34.83
CA ASN A 178 -25.18 45.54 -35.00
C ASN A 178 -24.53 44.15 -34.75
N TYR A 179 -24.52 43.27 -35.75
CA TYR A 179 -24.01 41.88 -35.63
C TYR A 179 -22.50 41.74 -35.90
N GLY A 180 -21.88 42.70 -36.60
CA GLY A 180 -20.48 42.60 -37.06
C GLY A 180 -19.39 42.81 -36.00
N GLU A 181 -19.76 43.16 -34.76
CA GLU A 181 -18.80 43.26 -33.64
C GLU A 181 -18.65 41.93 -32.88
N ARG A 182 -19.62 41.02 -32.97
CA ARG A 182 -19.67 39.80 -32.15
C ARG A 182 -18.81 38.65 -32.68
N GLU A 183 -18.75 38.49 -34.00
CA GLU A 183 -17.88 37.49 -34.65
C GLU A 183 -16.38 37.80 -34.47
N LYS A 184 -16.02 39.09 -34.33
CA LYS A 184 -14.65 39.49 -33.96
C LYS A 184 -14.30 39.10 -32.53
N GLU A 185 -15.25 39.21 -31.61
CA GLU A 185 -15.03 38.88 -30.19
C GLU A 185 -14.79 37.37 -30.00
N GLU A 186 -15.51 36.50 -30.74
CA GLU A 186 -15.29 35.05 -30.72
C GLU A 186 -13.97 34.61 -31.39
N LEU A 187 -13.53 35.29 -32.46
CA LEU A 187 -12.22 35.05 -33.08
C LEU A 187 -11.06 35.44 -32.14
N ASP A 188 -11.13 36.62 -31.53
CA ASP A 188 -10.14 37.10 -30.55
C ASP A 188 -10.02 36.14 -29.34
N ASP A 189 -11.14 35.56 -28.88
CA ASP A 189 -11.13 34.63 -27.75
C ASP A 189 -10.60 33.24 -28.13
N ASN A 190 -10.78 32.78 -29.36
CA ASN A 190 -10.19 31.53 -29.85
C ASN A 190 -8.66 31.66 -30.07
N GLU A 191 -8.18 32.80 -30.56
CA GLU A 191 -6.74 33.10 -30.59
C GLU A 191 -6.14 33.16 -29.18
N LYS A 192 -6.81 33.79 -28.22
CA LYS A 192 -6.37 33.80 -26.80
C LYS A 192 -6.29 32.38 -26.23
N ALA A 193 -7.30 31.55 -26.45
CA ALA A 193 -7.32 30.16 -25.97
C ALA A 193 -6.18 29.33 -26.58
N THR A 194 -5.91 29.49 -27.87
CA THR A 194 -4.81 28.84 -28.59
C THR A 194 -3.45 29.32 -28.07
N SER A 195 -3.30 30.63 -27.81
CA SER A 195 -2.10 31.23 -27.22
C SER A 195 -1.87 30.75 -25.78
N GLU A 196 -2.91 30.62 -24.97
CA GLU A 196 -2.82 30.09 -23.61
C GLU A 196 -2.42 28.60 -23.60
N PHE A 197 -2.97 27.81 -24.52
CA PHE A 197 -2.56 26.41 -24.70
C PHE A 197 -1.08 26.30 -25.08
N ALA A 198 -0.61 27.09 -26.05
CA ALA A 198 0.79 27.11 -26.47
C ALA A 198 1.73 27.50 -25.31
N ARG A 199 1.40 28.55 -24.54
CA ARG A 199 2.15 28.94 -23.33
C ARG A 199 2.18 27.84 -22.28
N ARG A 200 1.07 27.09 -22.14
CA ARG A 200 0.98 25.97 -21.20
C ARG A 200 1.84 24.79 -21.62
N GLU A 201 1.89 24.45 -22.89
CA GLU A 201 2.83 23.43 -23.39
C GLU A 201 4.29 23.87 -23.26
N GLU A 202 4.60 25.13 -23.57
CA GLU A 202 5.95 25.67 -23.40
C GLU A 202 6.40 25.63 -21.94
N ALA A 203 5.51 25.98 -21.00
CA ALA A 203 5.77 25.84 -19.56
C ALA A 203 5.96 24.37 -19.11
N ILE A 204 5.31 23.41 -19.77
CA ILE A 204 5.54 21.97 -19.53
C ILE A 204 6.92 21.55 -20.06
N ARG A 205 7.25 21.91 -21.31
CA ARG A 205 8.56 21.61 -21.92
C ARG A 205 9.73 22.23 -21.16
N GLU A 206 9.58 23.46 -20.67
CA GLU A 206 10.59 24.11 -19.83
C GLU A 206 10.72 23.41 -18.47
N ARG A 207 9.60 22.96 -17.87
CA ARG A 207 9.62 22.17 -16.63
C ARG A 207 10.32 20.82 -16.83
N GLU A 208 10.09 20.14 -17.94
CA GLU A 208 10.79 18.90 -18.32
C GLU A 208 12.29 19.15 -18.53
N ARG A 209 12.67 20.23 -19.22
CA ARG A 209 14.06 20.66 -19.39
C ARG A 209 14.76 20.94 -18.05
N ILE A 210 14.08 21.60 -17.11
CA ILE A 210 14.58 21.84 -15.75
C ILE A 210 14.73 20.53 -14.98
N LEU A 211 13.81 19.56 -15.13
CA LEU A 211 13.92 18.25 -14.49
C LEU A 211 15.09 17.43 -15.03
N LEU A 212 15.24 17.33 -16.36
CA LEU A 212 16.36 16.64 -17.01
C LEU A 212 17.71 17.25 -16.61
N LYS A 213 17.82 18.59 -16.57
CA LYS A 213 19.04 19.25 -16.11
C LYS A 213 19.36 18.94 -14.64
N ARG A 214 18.36 18.92 -13.75
CA ARG A 214 18.53 18.52 -12.34
C ARG A 214 18.86 17.03 -12.17
N GLU A 215 18.43 16.20 -13.12
CA GLU A 215 18.78 14.80 -13.16
C GLU A 215 20.27 14.64 -13.50
N GLU A 216 20.73 15.33 -14.54
CA GLU A 216 22.13 15.44 -14.98
C GLU A 216 23.04 16.04 -13.89
N ASP A 217 22.69 17.19 -13.30
CA ASP A 217 23.45 17.85 -12.22
C ASP A 217 23.69 16.88 -11.03
N TYR A 218 22.70 16.04 -10.69
CA TYR A 218 22.83 15.02 -9.65
C TYR A 218 23.70 13.84 -10.09
N LEU A 219 23.57 13.36 -11.33
CA LEU A 219 24.42 12.27 -11.83
C LEU A 219 25.89 12.70 -11.82
N GLN A 220 26.20 13.92 -12.25
CA GLN A 220 27.53 14.52 -12.14
C GLN A 220 27.98 14.75 -10.69
N SER A 221 27.06 14.96 -9.74
CA SER A 221 27.38 15.06 -8.31
C SER A 221 27.65 13.70 -7.68
N ARG A 222 26.94 12.65 -8.13
CA ARG A 222 27.13 11.24 -7.72
C ARG A 222 28.45 10.70 -8.27
N GLU A 223 28.75 10.98 -9.53
CA GLU A 223 30.01 10.63 -10.18
C GLU A 223 31.21 11.25 -9.46
N ARG A 224 31.19 12.57 -9.19
CA ARG A 224 32.23 13.23 -8.37
C ARG A 224 32.38 12.64 -6.96
N ALA A 225 31.28 12.26 -6.31
CA ALA A 225 31.35 11.60 -5.00
C ALA A 225 31.97 10.20 -5.06
N ILE A 226 31.82 9.50 -6.19
CA ILE A 226 32.52 8.22 -6.46
C ILE A 226 34.00 8.48 -6.73
N GLU A 227 34.35 9.45 -7.58
CA GLU A 227 35.75 9.83 -7.87
C GLU A 227 36.51 10.28 -6.62
N ASP A 228 35.92 11.12 -5.78
CA ASP A 228 36.53 11.58 -4.52
C ASP A 228 36.68 10.43 -3.50
N ARG A 229 35.78 9.44 -3.54
CA ARG A 229 35.90 8.20 -2.75
C ARG A 229 37.02 7.31 -3.27
N GLU A 230 37.11 7.10 -4.59
CA GLU A 230 38.18 6.29 -5.19
C GLU A 230 39.55 6.91 -4.90
N ARG A 231 39.68 8.24 -5.03
CA ARG A 231 40.87 8.98 -4.61
C ARG A 231 41.18 8.80 -3.11
N ALA A 232 40.18 8.85 -2.23
CA ALA A 232 40.39 8.63 -0.80
C ALA A 232 40.79 7.18 -0.44
N ILE A 233 40.39 6.20 -1.27
CA ILE A 233 40.86 4.80 -1.17
C ILE A 233 42.32 4.71 -1.65
N GLU A 234 42.65 5.28 -2.82
CA GLU A 234 44.01 5.33 -3.34
C GLU A 234 44.99 6.03 -2.37
N GLU A 235 44.62 7.20 -1.81
CA GLU A 235 45.42 7.91 -0.81
C GLU A 235 45.67 7.06 0.45
N LYS A 236 44.64 6.32 0.93
CA LYS A 236 44.79 5.36 2.04
C LYS A 236 45.70 4.18 1.68
N GLU A 237 45.57 3.62 0.47
CA GLU A 237 46.42 2.53 -0.01
C GLU A 237 47.89 2.97 -0.18
N GLU A 238 48.12 4.19 -0.67
CA GLU A 238 49.45 4.81 -0.74
C GLU A 238 50.04 5.05 0.66
N GLU A 239 49.25 5.56 1.61
CA GLU A 239 49.68 5.73 3.00
C GLU A 239 50.07 4.38 3.62
N PHE A 240 49.23 3.36 3.45
CA PHE A 240 49.47 2.00 3.92
C PHE A 240 50.74 1.39 3.27
N ALA A 241 50.95 1.59 1.97
CA ALA A 241 52.17 1.20 1.27
C ALA A 241 53.41 2.00 1.73
N GLY A 242 53.24 3.26 2.14
CA GLY A 242 54.28 4.09 2.75
C GLY A 242 54.69 3.60 4.14
N ARG A 243 53.72 3.30 5.01
CA ARG A 243 53.92 2.66 6.33
C ARG A 243 54.63 1.30 6.17
N LYS A 244 54.24 0.49 5.18
CA LYS A 244 54.85 -0.81 4.89
C LYS A 244 56.31 -0.70 4.40
N ARG A 245 56.63 0.31 3.58
CA ARG A 245 58.01 0.58 3.12
C ARG A 245 58.92 1.02 4.27
N THR A 246 58.47 1.94 5.11
CA THR A 246 59.26 2.43 6.27
C THR A 246 59.52 1.33 7.30
N ILE A 247 58.62 0.36 7.48
CA ILE A 247 58.89 -0.84 8.29
C ILE A 247 60.01 -1.70 7.66
N GLY A 248 60.02 -1.88 6.33
CA GLY A 248 61.04 -2.66 5.63
C GLY A 248 62.43 -2.01 5.60
N GLU A 249 62.51 -0.69 5.47
CA GLU A 249 63.78 0.04 5.48
C GLU A 249 64.44 0.09 6.86
N ALA A 250 63.64 0.14 7.94
CA ALA A 250 64.14 0.12 9.31
C ALA A 250 64.82 -1.20 9.72
N ASP A 251 64.59 -2.30 9.00
CA ASP A 251 65.20 -3.62 9.26
C ASP A 251 66.62 -3.75 8.65
N LEU A 252 67.08 -2.84 7.78
CA LEU A 252 68.36 -3.00 7.05
C LEU A 252 69.63 -2.70 7.87
N ASP A 253 69.51 -1.96 8.96
CA ASP A 253 70.65 -1.43 9.74
C ASP A 253 70.88 -2.16 11.08
N HIS A 254 70.28 -3.34 11.28
CA HIS A 254 70.30 -4.03 12.58
C HIS A 254 71.02 -5.40 12.54
N SER A 255 72.20 -5.43 13.15
CA SER A 255 73.03 -6.62 13.37
C SER A 255 72.22 -7.77 13.99
N SER A 256 72.38 -8.97 13.41
CA SER A 256 71.63 -10.23 13.68
C SER A 256 71.66 -10.81 15.10
N THR A 257 72.10 -10.05 16.10
CA THR A 257 72.49 -10.54 17.44
C THR A 257 71.59 -10.09 18.59
N ASP A 258 70.60 -9.21 18.36
CA ASP A 258 69.80 -8.63 19.44
C ASP A 258 68.31 -9.03 19.40
N SER A 259 67.76 -9.42 20.55
CA SER A 259 66.49 -10.14 20.65
C SER A 259 65.26 -9.22 20.64
N ARG A 260 64.68 -8.95 19.45
CA ARG A 260 63.43 -8.16 19.32
C ARG A 260 62.38 -8.71 18.34
N PRO A 261 61.50 -9.63 18.79
CA PRO A 261 60.27 -9.95 18.06
C PRO A 261 59.13 -8.95 18.33
N ARG A 262 59.10 -8.35 19.52
CA ARG A 262 57.89 -7.70 20.08
C ARG A 262 57.45 -6.40 19.40
N LYS A 263 58.38 -5.58 18.88
CA LYS A 263 58.00 -4.30 18.25
C LYS A 263 57.40 -4.51 16.85
N ARG A 264 57.94 -5.49 16.12
CA ARG A 264 57.45 -5.90 14.80
C ARG A 264 56.09 -6.58 14.90
N GLN A 265 55.93 -7.58 15.77
CA GLN A 265 54.62 -8.20 16.01
C GLN A 265 53.56 -7.18 16.44
N ARG A 266 53.93 -6.19 17.26
CA ARG A 266 52.98 -5.13 17.66
C ARG A 266 52.53 -4.27 16.48
N LEU A 267 53.45 -3.86 15.60
CA LEU A 267 53.10 -3.10 14.39
C LEU A 267 52.33 -3.95 13.38
N GLU A 268 52.67 -5.23 13.20
CA GLU A 268 51.94 -6.15 12.33
C GLU A 268 50.51 -6.41 12.85
N VAL A 269 50.30 -6.47 14.17
CA VAL A 269 48.96 -6.57 14.79
C VAL A 269 48.19 -5.25 14.73
N GLU A 270 48.81 -4.11 15.05
CA GLU A 270 48.17 -2.80 14.94
C GLU A 270 47.73 -2.52 13.48
N LEU A 271 48.56 -2.89 12.48
CA LEU A 271 48.24 -2.78 11.05
C LEU A 271 47.15 -3.77 10.59
N ALA A 272 47.14 -5.00 11.13
CA ALA A 272 46.09 -5.98 10.85
C ALA A 272 44.74 -5.53 11.43
N GLU A 273 44.71 -5.10 12.70
CA GLU A 273 43.52 -4.55 13.36
C GLU A 273 43.00 -3.25 12.74
N GLU A 274 43.85 -2.47 12.07
CA GLU A 274 43.46 -1.29 11.30
C GLU A 274 42.83 -1.72 9.95
N SER A 275 43.42 -2.71 9.27
CA SER A 275 42.89 -3.26 8.01
C SER A 275 41.58 -4.04 8.14
N GLU A 276 41.36 -4.71 9.28
CA GLU A 276 40.16 -5.54 9.53
C GLU A 276 38.93 -4.71 9.93
N LYS A 277 39.12 -3.43 10.32
CA LYS A 277 38.03 -2.50 10.68
C LYS A 277 37.38 -1.81 9.47
N ASP A 278 38.10 -1.65 8.36
CA ASP A 278 37.71 -0.73 7.28
C ASP A 278 37.13 -1.40 6.01
N LEU A 279 37.16 -2.74 5.86
CA LEU A 279 36.64 -3.43 4.65
C LEU A 279 36.00 -4.81 4.93
N PRO A 280 34.65 -4.96 4.80
CA PRO A 280 34.00 -6.27 4.86
C PRO A 280 33.74 -6.88 3.47
N ARG A 281 34.39 -8.01 3.16
CA ARG A 281 33.89 -9.01 2.19
C ARG A 281 34.24 -10.44 2.67
N PRO A 282 33.25 -11.31 2.92
CA PRO A 282 33.50 -12.71 3.24
C PRO A 282 32.97 -13.68 2.16
N GLY A 283 33.79 -14.67 1.80
CA GLY A 283 33.37 -15.80 0.95
C GLY A 283 32.62 -16.91 1.70
N VAL A 284 31.96 -17.79 0.94
CA VAL A 284 31.03 -18.84 1.42
C VAL A 284 31.50 -20.25 1.00
N PRO A 285 31.26 -21.29 1.82
CA PRO A 285 31.12 -22.66 1.30
C PRO A 285 29.90 -23.47 1.85
N GLU A 286 28.99 -23.80 0.92
CA GLU A 286 28.19 -25.04 0.70
C GLU A 286 27.28 -25.80 1.74
N PHE A 287 26.04 -26.08 1.27
CA PHE A 287 25.04 -27.13 1.64
C PHE A 287 24.22 -27.01 2.97
N ILE A 288 23.20 -27.83 3.32
CA ILE A 288 22.45 -28.90 2.59
C ILE A 288 20.93 -28.61 2.34
N GLU A 289 19.92 -29.39 2.79
CA GLU A 289 18.53 -29.44 2.19
C GLU A 289 17.33 -29.22 3.18
N ARG A 290 16.17 -28.80 2.63
CA ARG A 290 14.75 -28.88 3.13
C ARG A 290 14.20 -27.79 4.08
N LYS A 291 12.91 -27.36 4.01
CA LYS A 291 11.84 -27.47 2.97
C LYS A 291 10.70 -26.42 3.15
N HIS A 292 10.28 -25.79 2.05
CA HIS A 292 8.96 -25.13 1.76
C HIS A 292 8.50 -23.83 2.46
N ALA A 293 8.58 -22.71 1.71
CA ALA A 293 7.57 -21.64 1.60
C ALA A 293 7.67 -21.01 0.17
N CYS A 294 6.70 -20.20 -0.28
CA CYS A 294 6.67 -19.65 -1.66
C CYS A 294 5.90 -18.32 -1.73
N LEU A 295 6.48 -17.29 -2.38
CA LEU A 295 5.78 -16.07 -2.81
C LEU A 295 5.37 -16.16 -4.29
N LYS A 296 4.30 -15.44 -4.65
CA LYS A 296 3.84 -15.26 -6.03
C LYS A 296 3.57 -13.77 -6.33
N ARG A 297 4.08 -13.28 -7.45
CA ARG A 297 3.48 -12.20 -8.26
C ARG A 297 3.75 -12.48 -9.75
N GLN A 298 3.00 -11.84 -10.64
CA GLN A 298 3.14 -12.03 -12.08
C GLN A 298 4.10 -10.99 -12.68
N ARG A 299 4.96 -11.45 -13.61
CA ARG A 299 5.72 -10.62 -14.56
C ARG A 299 5.35 -11.16 -15.95
N ASP A 300 5.02 -10.26 -16.88
CA ASP A 300 4.74 -10.56 -18.29
C ASP A 300 3.62 -11.60 -18.55
N GLY A 301 2.66 -11.73 -17.63
CA GLY A 301 1.54 -12.65 -17.73
C GLY A 301 1.85 -14.09 -17.28
N GLU A 302 3.11 -14.39 -16.98
CA GLU A 302 3.49 -15.67 -16.37
C GLU A 302 3.54 -15.59 -14.83
N ASP A 303 3.17 -16.71 -14.23
CA ASP A 303 3.08 -16.90 -12.79
C ASP A 303 4.50 -17.07 -12.19
N PHE A 304 5.19 -15.95 -11.92
CA PHE A 304 6.48 -15.95 -11.23
C PHE A 304 6.33 -16.45 -9.78
N LYS A 305 6.37 -17.78 -9.64
CA LYS A 305 6.58 -18.49 -8.38
C LYS A 305 8.06 -18.39 -8.04
N ILE A 306 8.40 -17.58 -7.05
CA ILE A 306 9.73 -17.64 -6.43
C ILE A 306 9.83 -19.03 -5.81
N LYS A 307 10.62 -19.91 -6.44
CA LYS A 307 10.86 -21.26 -5.93
C LYS A 307 11.73 -21.08 -4.70
N GLY A 308 11.29 -21.57 -3.54
CA GLY A 308 12.02 -21.46 -2.27
C GLY A 308 13.35 -22.22 -2.18
N LYS A 309 14.08 -22.39 -3.30
CA LYS A 309 15.51 -22.69 -3.31
C LYS A 309 16.32 -21.42 -3.01
N ASP A 310 15.95 -20.30 -3.62
CA ASP A 310 16.83 -19.12 -3.70
C ASP A 310 16.84 -18.34 -2.37
N VAL A 311 15.69 -18.28 -1.69
CA VAL A 311 15.52 -17.70 -0.33
C VAL A 311 16.44 -18.33 0.75
N LYS A 312 17.16 -19.42 0.44
CA LYS A 312 18.11 -20.06 1.37
C LYS A 312 19.43 -19.28 1.53
N GLU A 313 19.89 -18.60 0.49
CA GLU A 313 21.17 -17.87 0.52
C GLU A 313 21.04 -16.49 1.20
N TRP A 314 19.82 -16.02 1.35
CA TRP A 314 19.44 -14.68 1.83
C TRP A 314 19.59 -14.42 3.33
N TYR A 315 19.81 -15.45 4.15
CA TYR A 315 19.75 -15.32 5.61
C TYR A 315 21.09 -14.96 6.28
N ASP A 316 22.13 -14.66 5.50
CA ASP A 316 23.46 -14.26 6.02
C ASP A 316 23.53 -12.76 6.42
N ALA A 317 22.43 -12.24 6.97
CA ALA A 317 22.44 -10.99 7.75
C ALA A 317 23.18 -11.21 9.08
N ARG A 318 24.52 -11.22 9.01
CA ARG A 318 25.47 -11.54 10.10
C ARG A 318 25.26 -10.74 11.40
N LEU A 319 24.50 -9.66 11.36
CA LEU A 319 24.10 -8.85 12.53
C LEU A 319 23.00 -9.49 13.39
N ILE A 320 22.21 -10.44 12.85
CA ILE A 320 21.10 -11.11 13.58
C ILE A 320 21.38 -12.60 13.83
N THR A 321 22.25 -13.23 13.03
CA THR A 321 22.56 -14.67 13.09
C THR A 321 23.72 -15.07 13.99
N GLY A 322 24.29 -14.12 14.75
CA GLY A 322 25.32 -14.37 15.77
C GLY A 322 24.81 -15.12 17.00
N SER A 323 24.29 -16.34 16.82
CA SER A 323 23.95 -17.23 17.93
C SER A 323 25.21 -17.58 18.73
N LYS A 324 25.12 -17.45 20.06
CA LYS A 324 26.16 -17.92 21.00
C LYS A 324 25.86 -19.30 21.58
N ALA A 325 24.76 -19.94 21.16
CA ALA A 325 24.32 -21.23 21.67
C ALA A 325 23.97 -22.17 20.50
N ASP A 326 24.48 -23.40 20.56
CA ASP A 326 24.49 -24.37 19.45
C ASP A 326 23.09 -24.90 19.04
N ASN A 327 22.01 -24.45 19.69
CA ASN A 327 20.63 -24.91 19.44
C ASN A 327 19.59 -23.79 19.19
N GLU A 328 19.97 -22.51 19.10
CA GLU A 328 19.03 -21.47 18.70
C GLU A 328 18.84 -21.42 17.18
N ARG A 329 17.58 -21.40 16.73
CA ARG A 329 17.23 -21.22 15.31
C ARG A 329 16.09 -20.23 15.09
N TRP A 330 16.15 -19.51 13.99
CA TRP A 330 15.03 -18.69 13.50
C TRP A 330 13.98 -19.58 12.81
N VAL A 331 12.72 -19.42 13.20
CA VAL A 331 11.58 -20.20 12.71
C VAL A 331 10.48 -19.24 12.26
N TYR A 332 10.10 -19.32 10.99
CA TYR A 332 8.91 -18.66 10.45
C TYR A 332 7.66 -19.12 11.21
N LYS A 333 6.78 -18.19 11.59
CA LYS A 333 5.52 -18.51 12.28
C LYS A 333 4.28 -18.20 11.46
N LYS A 334 4.13 -16.97 10.98
CA LYS A 334 2.96 -16.55 10.18
C LYS A 334 3.25 -15.30 9.36
N ASN A 335 2.55 -15.16 8.24
CA ASN A 335 2.32 -13.88 7.59
C ASN A 335 1.36 -13.06 8.47
N VAL A 336 1.61 -11.76 8.60
CA VAL A 336 0.80 -10.81 9.40
C VAL A 336 0.20 -9.67 8.59
N GLY A 337 0.57 -9.53 7.32
CA GLY A 337 0.02 -8.51 6.44
C GLY A 337 0.64 -8.59 5.06
N GLU A 338 -0.16 -8.29 4.04
CA GLU A 338 0.29 -8.08 2.67
C GLU A 338 -0.20 -6.70 2.22
N GLY A 339 0.70 -5.90 1.67
CA GLY A 339 0.44 -4.56 1.16
C GLY A 339 0.72 -4.47 -0.34
N ALA A 340 0.52 -3.26 -0.90
CA ALA A 340 0.88 -2.99 -2.29
C ALA A 340 2.37 -3.30 -2.55
N TYR A 341 3.24 -2.93 -1.60
CA TYR A 341 4.69 -2.96 -1.73
C TYR A 341 5.39 -4.18 -1.12
N GLY A 342 4.67 -5.15 -0.52
CA GLY A 342 5.36 -6.29 0.10
C GLY A 342 4.50 -7.13 1.04
N SER A 343 5.16 -8.03 1.76
CA SER A 343 4.56 -8.90 2.79
C SER A 343 5.32 -8.81 4.11
N CYS A 344 4.60 -8.77 5.23
CA CYS A 344 5.16 -8.81 6.57
C CYS A 344 4.99 -10.21 7.18
N SER A 345 6.05 -10.76 7.75
CA SER A 345 6.05 -12.08 8.39
C SER A 345 6.72 -12.05 9.77
N ILE A 346 6.16 -12.81 10.72
CA ILE A 346 6.76 -13.03 12.03
C ILE A 346 7.71 -14.22 11.97
N TRP A 347 8.91 -13.98 12.48
CA TRP A 347 9.91 -14.99 12.76
C TRP A 347 10.24 -14.95 14.25
N VAL A 348 10.50 -16.12 14.82
CA VAL A 348 10.93 -16.23 16.22
C VAL A 348 12.26 -16.96 16.30
N ARG A 349 13.15 -16.50 17.17
CA ARG A 349 14.32 -17.29 17.56
C ARG A 349 13.90 -18.18 18.70
N ALA A 350 14.20 -19.46 18.58
CA ALA A 350 13.83 -20.45 19.57
C ALA A 350 14.94 -21.47 19.78
N ASN A 351 15.08 -21.91 21.02
CA ASN A 351 15.72 -23.16 21.38
C ASN A 351 14.64 -24.24 21.60
N ASP A 352 15.03 -25.42 22.07
CA ASP A 352 14.13 -26.56 22.25
C ASP A 352 13.05 -26.34 23.34
N GLU A 353 13.25 -25.37 24.24
CA GLU A 353 12.39 -25.15 25.41
C GLU A 353 11.56 -23.86 25.32
N SER A 354 12.06 -22.83 24.60
CA SER A 354 11.54 -21.46 24.70
C SER A 354 11.83 -20.61 23.46
N ILE A 355 11.01 -19.56 23.28
CA ILE A 355 11.26 -18.49 22.31
C ILE A 355 12.12 -17.42 22.98
N THR A 356 13.29 -17.15 22.43
CA THR A 356 14.27 -16.20 22.97
C THR A 356 14.27 -14.86 22.24
N ASP A 357 13.64 -14.77 21.06
CA ASP A 357 13.47 -13.49 20.34
C ASP A 357 12.31 -13.54 19.34
N ARG A 358 11.80 -12.37 18.94
CA ARG A 358 10.76 -12.18 17.92
C ARG A 358 11.12 -11.01 17.01
N VAL A 359 11.03 -11.21 15.71
CA VAL A 359 11.31 -10.19 14.68
C VAL A 359 10.21 -10.22 13.63
N VAL A 360 9.86 -9.04 13.11
CA VAL A 360 9.02 -8.90 11.93
C VAL A 360 9.91 -8.60 10.74
N LEU A 361 9.83 -9.45 9.71
CA LEU A 361 10.45 -9.23 8.41
C LEU A 361 9.40 -8.60 7.49
N LYS A 362 9.69 -7.43 6.94
CA LYS A 362 8.96 -6.86 5.80
C LYS A 362 9.78 -7.15 4.54
N ASP A 363 9.23 -8.01 3.68
CA ASP A 363 9.81 -8.39 2.39
C ASP A 363 9.15 -7.58 1.26
N GLN A 364 9.95 -6.91 0.44
CA GLN A 364 9.52 -6.14 -0.72
C GLN A 364 10.37 -6.52 -1.94
N ILE A 365 9.70 -6.86 -3.05
CA ILE A 365 10.36 -6.92 -4.36
C ILE A 365 10.32 -5.50 -4.93
N ILE A 366 11.46 -4.96 -5.27
CA ILE A 366 11.63 -3.64 -5.88
C ILE A 366 11.65 -3.85 -7.39
N ASP A 367 10.75 -3.19 -8.13
CA ASP A 367 10.87 -3.12 -9.59
C ASP A 367 11.86 -2.02 -10.00
N ASP A 368 12.38 -2.09 -11.22
CA ASP A 368 13.37 -1.13 -11.73
C ASP A 368 12.86 0.34 -11.66
N HIS A 369 11.54 0.55 -11.73
CA HIS A 369 10.91 1.86 -11.59
C HIS A 369 10.83 2.36 -10.13
N SER A 370 10.90 1.45 -9.16
CA SER A 370 10.97 1.69 -7.72
C SER A 370 12.41 1.94 -7.22
N LEU A 371 13.40 2.02 -8.10
CA LEU A 371 14.75 2.53 -7.85
C LEU A 371 14.85 4.07 -7.92
N ASN A 372 13.73 4.79 -7.89
CA ASN A 372 13.70 6.25 -7.99
C ASN A 372 14.18 6.97 -6.69
N ARG A 373 14.58 8.23 -6.82
CA ARG A 373 15.12 9.06 -5.72
C ARG A 373 14.15 9.35 -4.55
N LEU A 374 12.89 8.90 -4.63
CA LEU A 374 11.91 9.04 -3.54
C LEU A 374 11.76 7.75 -2.72
N THR A 375 12.35 6.64 -3.16
CA THR A 375 12.40 5.35 -2.44
C THR A 375 13.81 4.98 -1.99
N TRP A 376 14.84 5.70 -2.44
CA TRP A 376 16.25 5.47 -2.11
C TRP A 376 16.94 6.75 -1.63
N THR A 377 17.93 6.57 -0.76
CA THR A 377 18.83 7.63 -0.29
C THR A 377 20.29 7.19 -0.38
N PHE A 378 21.20 8.16 -0.41
CA PHE A 378 22.64 7.94 -0.45
C PHE A 378 23.29 8.63 0.76
N ASP A 379 24.07 7.90 1.54
CA ASP A 379 24.70 8.44 2.77
C ASP A 379 26.18 8.80 2.62
N GLY A 380 26.65 8.96 1.39
CA GLY A 380 28.05 9.17 1.07
C GLY A 380 28.81 7.87 0.78
N PHE A 381 28.32 6.72 1.24
CA PHE A 381 29.01 5.44 1.13
C PHE A 381 28.25 4.40 0.30
N GLN A 382 26.95 4.27 0.52
CA GLN A 382 26.10 3.30 -0.16
C GLN A 382 24.71 3.87 -0.48
N GLU A 383 24.11 3.36 -1.56
CA GLU A 383 22.69 3.53 -1.80
C GLU A 383 21.92 2.59 -0.87
N LYS A 384 20.91 3.12 -0.19
CA LYS A 384 20.08 2.36 0.75
C LYS A 384 18.61 2.74 0.62
N PRO A 385 17.68 1.80 0.83
CA PRO A 385 16.25 2.09 0.80
C PRO A 385 15.90 3.19 1.82
N MET A 386 15.21 4.22 1.35
CA MET A 386 14.79 5.38 2.16
C MET A 386 13.98 4.93 3.39
N GLU A 387 13.12 3.93 3.24
CA GLU A 387 12.36 3.34 4.34
C GLU A 387 13.26 2.81 5.48
N ALA A 388 14.32 2.07 5.15
CA ALA A 388 15.23 1.51 6.15
C ALA A 388 16.00 2.61 6.89
N ASP A 389 16.45 3.62 6.16
CA ASP A 389 17.17 4.76 6.73
C ASP A 389 16.27 5.63 7.62
N LEU A 390 15.05 5.95 7.17
CA LEU A 390 14.06 6.69 7.97
C LEU A 390 13.66 5.91 9.22
N GLN A 391 13.32 4.62 9.10
CA GLN A 391 12.96 3.77 10.23
C GLN A 391 14.11 3.71 11.25
N LYS A 392 15.37 3.56 10.80
CA LYS A 392 16.56 3.60 11.65
C LYS A 392 16.71 4.96 12.34
N ARG A 393 16.75 6.06 11.59
CA ARG A 393 16.99 7.41 12.14
C ARG A 393 15.92 7.83 13.14
N LEU A 394 14.65 7.62 12.82
CA LEU A 394 13.53 7.99 13.67
C LEU A 394 13.51 7.17 14.96
N TRP A 395 13.73 5.85 14.87
CA TRP A 395 13.90 4.99 16.05
C TRP A 395 15.10 5.38 16.91
N GLN A 396 16.25 5.71 16.31
CA GLN A 396 17.42 6.15 17.07
C GLN A 396 17.23 7.50 17.79
N CYS A 397 16.39 8.39 17.26
CA CYS A 397 16.02 9.65 17.92
C CYS A 397 14.94 9.45 18.99
N ASN A 398 13.96 8.58 18.76
CA ASN A 398 12.80 8.43 19.63
C ASN A 398 12.27 6.96 19.62
N PRO A 399 12.93 6.03 20.34
CA PRO A 399 12.57 4.62 20.33
C PRO A 399 11.20 4.32 20.99
N ARG A 400 10.65 5.30 21.73
CA ARG A 400 9.29 5.26 22.30
C ARG A 400 8.23 5.33 21.22
N CYS A 401 8.38 6.22 20.23
CA CYS A 401 7.34 6.56 19.26
C CYS A 401 7.49 5.88 17.89
N PHE A 402 8.60 5.19 17.63
CA PHE A 402 8.87 4.49 16.38
C PHE A 402 9.23 3.02 16.61
N LEU A 403 8.79 2.17 15.69
CA LEU A 403 9.06 0.73 15.77
C LEU A 403 10.57 0.43 15.73
N GLY A 404 11.00 -0.49 16.60
CA GLY A 404 12.38 -0.91 16.74
C GLY A 404 13.00 -1.37 15.44
N TYR A 405 13.98 -0.63 14.95
CA TYR A 405 14.79 -1.03 13.80
C TYR A 405 15.85 -2.06 14.23
N ARG A 406 15.92 -3.19 13.51
CA ARG A 406 16.91 -4.26 13.78
C ARG A 406 17.91 -4.48 12.64
N GLY A 407 17.65 -3.94 11.45
CA GLY A 407 18.51 -4.06 10.28
C GLY A 407 17.74 -3.96 8.98
N TYR A 408 18.46 -3.97 7.87
CA TYR A 408 17.93 -4.36 6.56
C TYR A 408 18.92 -5.26 5.83
N SER A 409 18.44 -5.94 4.80
CA SER A 409 19.27 -6.54 3.75
C SER A 409 18.64 -6.20 2.39
N TYR A 410 19.47 -6.05 1.38
CA TYR A 410 19.05 -5.85 -0.01
C TYR A 410 19.89 -6.77 -0.88
N ASP A 411 19.22 -7.55 -1.73
CA ASP A 411 19.88 -8.32 -2.78
C ASP A 411 19.69 -7.59 -4.11
N GLU A 412 20.80 -7.16 -4.71
CA GLU A 412 20.83 -6.48 -6.01
C GLU A 412 20.41 -7.40 -7.17
N ASN A 413 20.67 -8.71 -7.08
CA ASN A 413 20.43 -9.64 -8.19
C ASN A 413 18.95 -10.00 -8.32
N ASP A 414 18.30 -10.20 -7.17
CA ASP A 414 16.88 -10.56 -7.08
C ASP A 414 15.98 -9.34 -6.80
N HIS A 415 16.57 -8.15 -6.70
CA HIS A 415 15.93 -6.86 -6.40
C HIS A 415 15.00 -6.87 -5.16
N ALA A 416 15.19 -7.77 -4.19
CA ALA A 416 14.34 -7.77 -3.00
C ALA A 416 15.02 -7.16 -1.77
N PHE A 417 14.28 -6.24 -1.17
CA PHE A 417 14.58 -5.53 0.05
C PHE A 417 13.86 -6.20 1.21
N ARG A 418 14.60 -6.40 2.31
CA ARG A 418 14.08 -6.94 3.55
C ARG A 418 14.41 -6.03 4.71
N LEU A 419 13.39 -5.53 5.39
CA LEU A 419 13.52 -4.75 6.62
C LEU A 419 13.23 -5.64 7.84
N TYR A 420 14.11 -5.59 8.85
CA TYR A 420 13.97 -6.33 10.10
C TYR A 420 13.55 -5.36 11.21
N THR A 421 12.43 -5.63 11.87
CA THR A 421 11.85 -4.77 12.92
C THR A 421 11.47 -5.55 14.17
N GLU A 422 11.32 -4.86 15.31
CA GLU A 422 10.81 -5.47 16.54
C GLU A 422 9.36 -5.98 16.36
N TYR A 423 9.00 -6.99 17.14
CA TYR A 423 7.64 -7.50 17.16
C TYR A 423 6.76 -6.71 18.16
N ALA A 424 5.79 -5.95 17.63
CA ALA A 424 4.80 -5.27 18.45
C ALA A 424 3.70 -6.24 18.95
N HIS A 425 3.80 -6.61 20.23
CA HIS A 425 3.01 -7.69 20.86
C HIS A 425 1.51 -7.62 20.63
N TYR A 426 0.91 -6.43 20.73
CA TYR A 426 -0.55 -6.27 20.67
C TYR A 426 -1.09 -5.98 19.26
N GLY A 427 -0.23 -6.00 18.24
CA GLY A 427 -0.59 -5.73 16.85
C GLY A 427 -0.78 -4.24 16.56
N SER A 428 -1.74 -3.88 15.70
CA SER A 428 -1.98 -2.50 15.26
C SER A 428 -3.25 -1.88 15.86
N LEU A 429 -3.33 -0.54 15.89
CA LEU A 429 -4.53 0.19 16.30
C LEU A 429 -5.76 -0.21 15.46
N LYS A 430 -5.59 -0.58 14.19
CA LYS A 430 -6.66 -1.16 13.36
C LYS A 430 -7.24 -2.43 13.99
N GLY A 431 -6.38 -3.33 14.47
CA GLY A 431 -6.80 -4.55 15.15
C GLY A 431 -7.56 -4.28 16.46
N LEU A 432 -7.23 -3.19 17.16
CA LEU A 432 -8.01 -2.71 18.30
C LEU A 432 -9.39 -2.19 17.85
N MET A 433 -9.44 -1.29 16.87
CA MET A 433 -10.68 -0.72 16.32
C MET A 433 -11.63 -1.81 15.82
N ASP A 434 -11.12 -2.83 15.13
CA ASP A 434 -11.93 -3.95 14.63
C ASP A 434 -12.60 -4.74 15.76
N LYS A 435 -11.94 -4.92 16.92
CA LYS A 435 -12.54 -5.55 18.10
C LYS A 435 -13.72 -4.73 18.60
N TYR A 436 -13.54 -3.42 18.83
CA TYR A 436 -14.62 -2.51 19.26
C TYR A 436 -15.78 -2.49 18.27
N ALA A 437 -15.47 -2.29 16.99
CA ALA A 437 -16.44 -2.27 15.91
C ALA A 437 -17.23 -3.59 15.76
N SER A 438 -16.59 -4.74 16.04
CA SER A 438 -17.25 -6.04 15.99
C SER A 438 -18.27 -6.24 17.13
N ASN A 439 -18.02 -5.62 18.29
CA ASN A 439 -18.89 -5.63 19.47
C ASN A 439 -20.04 -4.62 19.34
N SER A 440 -19.77 -3.43 18.78
CA SER A 440 -20.72 -2.30 18.60
C SER A 440 -21.93 -2.58 17.68
N LYS A 441 -22.08 -3.81 17.14
CA LYS A 441 -23.15 -4.20 16.20
C LYS A 441 -24.60 -3.95 16.67
N SER A 442 -24.83 -3.64 17.94
CA SER A 442 -26.18 -3.46 18.53
C SER A 442 -26.34 -2.26 19.46
N SER A 443 -25.33 -1.39 19.60
CA SER A 443 -25.22 -0.49 20.77
C SER A 443 -24.38 0.77 20.48
N PHE A 444 -24.89 1.92 20.94
CA PHE A 444 -24.17 3.20 21.03
C PHE A 444 -23.78 3.50 22.49
N LEU A 445 -23.69 2.47 23.34
CA LEU A 445 -23.40 2.65 24.76
C LEU A 445 -21.91 2.95 24.94
N ARG A 446 -21.59 3.81 25.93
CA ARG A 446 -20.23 4.22 26.28
C ARG A 446 -19.28 3.03 26.52
N GLU A 447 -19.81 1.91 27.03
CA GLU A 447 -19.09 0.64 27.25
C GLU A 447 -18.57 -0.04 25.95
N ASP A 448 -19.12 0.34 24.78
CA ASP A 448 -18.69 -0.12 23.45
C ASP A 448 -17.83 0.92 22.70
N CYS A 449 -17.46 2.03 23.35
CA CYS A 449 -16.52 3.04 22.84
C CYS A 449 -15.10 2.80 23.38
N ILE A 450 -14.08 3.23 22.64
CA ILE A 450 -12.70 3.24 23.15
C ILE A 450 -12.61 4.33 24.25
N PRO A 451 -12.05 4.04 25.44
CA PRO A 451 -12.00 5.02 26.52
C PRO A 451 -11.26 6.29 26.13
N GLU A 452 -11.85 7.46 26.40
CA GLU A 452 -11.28 8.75 26.02
C GLU A 452 -9.85 8.99 26.54
N PRO A 453 -9.49 8.63 27.79
CA PRO A 453 -8.11 8.78 28.28
C PRO A 453 -7.08 8.03 27.43
N PHE A 454 -7.44 6.88 26.85
CA PHE A 454 -6.56 6.14 25.94
C PHE A 454 -6.42 6.82 24.57
N ILE A 455 -7.47 7.50 24.09
CA ILE A 455 -7.39 8.30 22.85
C ILE A 455 -6.46 9.52 23.05
N TRP A 456 -6.52 10.16 24.22
CA TRP A 456 -5.58 11.23 24.58
C TRP A 456 -4.13 10.74 24.68
N TYR A 457 -3.92 9.55 25.25
CA TYR A 457 -2.61 8.90 25.27
C TYR A 457 -2.07 8.63 23.85
N VAL A 458 -2.87 8.03 22.97
CA VAL A 458 -2.49 7.83 21.55
C VAL A 458 -2.19 9.17 20.86
N ALA A 459 -2.97 10.22 21.13
CA ALA A 459 -2.71 11.56 20.58
C ALA A 459 -1.35 12.12 21.03
N GLN A 460 -0.95 11.88 22.29
CA GLN A 460 0.33 12.32 22.83
C GLN A 460 1.51 11.61 22.15
N GLU A 461 1.49 10.27 22.05
CA GLU A 461 2.57 9.51 21.40
C GLU A 461 2.70 9.85 19.90
N LEU A 462 1.57 10.03 19.21
CA LEU A 462 1.58 10.44 17.80
C LEU A 462 2.06 11.89 17.61
N LEU A 463 1.76 12.79 18.55
CA LEU A 463 2.34 14.14 18.56
C LEU A 463 3.86 14.08 18.74
N LEU A 464 4.38 13.25 19.65
CA LEU A 464 5.82 13.06 19.83
C LEU A 464 6.47 12.52 18.54
N ALA A 465 5.84 11.55 17.87
CA ALA A 465 6.28 11.09 16.55
C ALA A 465 6.30 12.23 15.51
N ALA A 466 5.28 13.10 15.47
CA ALA A 466 5.25 14.24 14.57
C ALA A 466 6.33 15.28 14.89
N LYS A 467 6.60 15.56 16.18
CA LYS A 467 7.72 16.42 16.62
C LYS A 467 9.06 15.84 16.17
N THR A 468 9.30 14.55 16.37
CA THR A 468 10.54 13.90 15.92
C THR A 468 10.69 13.94 14.39
N MET A 469 9.64 13.66 13.61
CA MET A 469 9.69 13.77 12.16
C MET A 469 9.94 15.21 11.66
N ALA A 470 9.36 16.20 12.32
CA ALA A 470 9.48 17.61 11.93
C ALA A 470 10.87 18.21 12.22
N SER A 471 11.45 17.93 13.39
CA SER A 471 12.65 18.64 13.88
C SER A 471 13.78 17.75 14.39
N GLY A 472 13.65 16.43 14.34
CA GLY A 472 14.62 15.50 14.93
C GLY A 472 14.53 15.43 16.45
N PHE A 473 13.42 15.90 17.04
CA PHE A 473 13.17 15.86 18.48
C PHE A 473 13.51 14.49 19.08
N ARG A 474 14.41 14.49 20.07
CA ARG A 474 14.95 13.30 20.71
C ARG A 474 14.22 13.01 22.02
N SER A 475 13.85 11.76 22.26
CA SER A 475 13.33 11.33 23.57
C SER A 475 14.49 10.94 24.50
N GLU A 476 14.17 10.75 25.78
CA GLU A 476 15.02 9.89 26.61
C GLU A 476 15.17 8.51 25.95
N GLY A 477 16.35 7.89 26.09
CA GLY A 477 16.70 6.67 25.37
C GLY A 477 17.16 6.87 23.92
N SER A 478 17.20 8.12 23.41
CA SER A 478 17.85 8.43 22.12
C SER A 478 19.30 7.90 22.08
N THR A 479 19.62 7.14 21.05
CA THR A 479 20.99 6.63 20.81
C THR A 479 21.79 7.49 19.84
N ARG A 480 21.14 8.49 19.22
CA ARG A 480 21.81 9.49 18.36
C ARG A 480 22.58 10.50 19.22
N SER A 481 23.77 10.89 18.77
CA SER A 481 24.67 11.83 19.44
C SER A 481 24.50 13.25 18.92
N ASP A 482 24.87 14.25 19.72
CA ASP A 482 24.82 15.68 19.32
C ASP A 482 25.82 16.01 18.19
N LYS A 483 26.80 15.14 17.94
CA LYS A 483 27.71 15.27 16.79
C LYS A 483 27.05 14.89 15.47
N ASP A 484 26.00 14.08 15.52
CA ASP A 484 25.22 13.71 14.33
C ASP A 484 24.32 14.87 13.83
N ASP A 485 24.33 16.04 14.50
CA ASP A 485 23.57 17.24 14.11
C ASP A 485 24.33 18.16 13.14
N GLU A 486 25.59 17.86 12.81
CA GLU A 486 26.29 18.52 11.68
C GLU A 486 25.53 18.35 10.36
N ASN A 487 24.82 17.23 10.21
CA ASN A 487 23.79 17.04 9.19
C ASN A 487 22.46 17.66 9.65
N LYS A 488 22.17 18.86 9.13
CA LYS A 488 20.90 19.58 9.32
C LYS A 488 19.69 18.65 9.11
N TRP A 489 18.88 18.46 10.14
CA TRP A 489 17.65 17.66 10.05
C TRP A 489 16.72 18.18 8.94
N VAL A 490 16.20 17.25 8.14
CA VAL A 490 15.21 17.53 7.10
C VAL A 490 13.85 17.00 7.56
N GLU A 491 12.81 17.82 7.41
CA GLU A 491 11.45 17.47 7.82
C GLU A 491 10.94 16.24 7.06
N ILE A 492 10.46 15.23 7.80
CA ILE A 492 9.96 13.96 7.26
C ILE A 492 8.43 13.98 7.23
N ILE A 493 7.84 13.70 6.07
CA ILE A 493 6.41 13.47 5.92
C ILE A 493 6.20 11.98 5.70
N HIS A 494 5.40 11.35 6.55
CA HIS A 494 5.18 9.91 6.51
C HIS A 494 4.30 9.49 5.33
N MET A 495 3.45 10.39 4.83
CA MET A 495 2.51 10.19 3.71
C MET A 495 1.42 9.13 3.91
N ASP A 496 1.49 8.30 4.96
CA ASP A 496 0.56 7.16 5.15
C ASP A 496 0.28 6.82 6.62
N ILE A 497 0.15 7.84 7.47
CA ILE A 497 -0.29 7.69 8.86
C ILE A 497 -1.73 7.18 8.87
N LYS A 498 -1.91 5.93 9.30
CA LYS A 498 -3.20 5.24 9.41
C LYS A 498 -3.15 4.18 10.53
N PRO A 499 -4.28 3.71 11.05
CA PRO A 499 -4.32 2.76 12.18
C PRO A 499 -3.65 1.40 11.92
N HIS A 500 -3.39 1.03 10.66
CA HIS A 500 -2.62 -0.16 10.30
C HIS A 500 -1.12 0.00 10.57
N ASN A 501 -0.61 1.23 10.41
CA ASN A 501 0.80 1.60 10.46
C ASN A 501 1.19 2.22 11.82
N ILE A 502 0.31 2.05 12.81
CA ILE A 502 0.53 2.41 14.21
C ILE A 502 0.37 1.13 15.02
N LEU A 503 1.48 0.64 15.53
CA LEU A 503 1.58 -0.59 16.29
C LEU A 503 1.56 -0.32 17.80
N MET A 504 1.19 -1.36 18.54
CA MET A 504 1.10 -1.37 20.00
C MET A 504 2.07 -2.43 20.52
N ALA A 505 3.23 -2.00 20.98
CA ALA A 505 4.24 -2.90 21.56
C ALA A 505 4.06 -3.04 23.08
N GLU A 506 4.88 -3.89 23.71
CA GLU A 506 4.84 -4.08 25.16
C GLU A 506 5.03 -2.74 25.90
N PRO A 507 4.36 -2.52 27.05
CA PRO A 507 4.54 -1.31 27.84
C PRO A 507 5.99 -1.23 28.30
N ASP A 508 6.63 -0.09 28.13
CA ASP A 508 8.00 0.09 28.59
C ASP A 508 7.99 0.27 30.12
N PRO A 509 8.60 -0.64 30.91
CA PRO A 509 8.61 -0.54 32.37
C PRO A 509 9.41 0.68 32.86
N LEU A 510 10.29 1.23 32.03
CA LEU A 510 11.11 2.41 32.32
C LEU A 510 10.47 3.71 31.83
N LEU A 511 9.36 3.67 31.09
CA LEU A 511 8.70 4.85 30.56
C LEU A 511 8.39 5.86 31.67
N GLU A 512 8.85 7.11 31.54
CA GLU A 512 8.59 8.16 32.56
C GLU A 512 7.10 8.44 32.79
N ASP A 513 6.23 8.12 31.81
CA ASP A 513 4.80 8.36 31.95
C ASP A 513 4.16 7.37 32.95
N GLU A 514 4.05 7.83 34.19
CA GLU A 514 3.43 7.09 35.30
C GLU A 514 2.00 6.62 34.98
N ARG A 515 1.28 7.28 34.06
CA ARG A 515 -0.10 6.92 33.69
C ARG A 515 -0.11 5.70 32.79
N ALA A 516 0.76 5.70 31.76
CA ALA A 516 0.94 4.54 30.90
C ALA A 516 1.38 3.32 31.72
N ARG A 517 2.31 3.51 32.67
CA ARG A 517 2.74 2.47 33.62
C ARG A 517 1.59 1.99 34.53
N LYS A 518 0.81 2.91 35.10
CA LYS A 518 -0.33 2.62 36.01
C LYS A 518 -1.45 1.82 35.33
N TYR A 519 -1.71 2.08 34.05
CA TYR A 519 -2.78 1.44 33.28
C TYR A 519 -2.28 0.37 32.29
N ASN A 520 -0.99 0.02 32.38
CA ASN A 520 -0.32 -0.96 31.51
C ASN A 520 -0.52 -0.66 30.00
N TRP A 521 -0.53 0.62 29.62
CA TRP A 521 -0.75 1.04 28.24
C TRP A 521 0.47 0.74 27.36
N PRO A 522 0.26 0.24 26.13
CA PRO A 522 1.34 -0.18 25.23
C PRO A 522 2.09 1.03 24.68
N LYS A 523 3.37 0.85 24.33
CA LYS A 523 4.05 1.83 23.46
C LYS A 523 3.29 1.95 22.14
N ILE A 524 2.92 3.18 21.77
CA ILE A 524 2.28 3.49 20.49
C ILE A 524 3.37 3.87 19.48
N GLN A 525 3.66 2.99 18.54
CA GLN A 525 4.82 3.10 17.65
C GLN A 525 4.42 3.20 16.18
N VAL A 526 4.95 4.20 15.49
CA VAL A 526 4.76 4.45 14.07
C VAL A 526 5.74 3.62 13.23
N THR A 527 5.29 3.11 12.08
CA THR A 527 6.07 2.27 11.16
C THR A 527 5.56 2.37 9.71
N ASP A 528 6.17 1.61 8.78
CA ASP A 528 5.85 1.57 7.34
C ASP A 528 6.17 2.88 6.62
N PHE A 529 7.47 3.19 6.57
CA PHE A 529 8.02 4.38 5.90
C PHE A 529 8.19 4.19 4.37
N GLY A 530 7.59 3.14 3.78
CA GLY A 530 7.74 2.78 2.37
C GLY A 530 7.29 3.83 1.34
N VAL A 531 6.49 4.81 1.78
CA VAL A 531 6.09 5.98 0.96
C VAL A 531 6.44 7.33 1.61
N ALA A 532 7.17 7.31 2.72
CA ALA A 532 7.58 8.53 3.42
C ALA A 532 8.66 9.29 2.63
N VAL A 533 8.70 10.60 2.82
CA VAL A 533 9.56 11.52 2.07
C VAL A 533 10.19 12.57 2.97
N GLU A 534 11.38 13.01 2.62
CA GLU A 534 12.04 14.17 3.22
C GLU A 534 11.76 15.43 2.40
N LEU A 535 11.33 16.52 3.03
CA LEU A 535 11.03 17.81 2.40
C LEU A 535 12.31 18.61 2.12
N HIS A 536 13.14 18.06 1.25
CA HIS A 536 14.26 18.78 0.67
C HIS A 536 13.80 19.90 -0.28
N SER A 537 14.59 20.97 -0.39
CA SER A 537 14.27 22.17 -1.19
C SER A 537 14.27 21.95 -2.70
N GLN A 538 14.86 20.87 -3.21
CA GLN A 538 14.81 20.53 -4.64
C GLN A 538 13.40 20.07 -5.10
N TRP A 539 12.58 19.52 -4.22
CA TRP A 539 11.26 18.99 -4.58
C TRP A 539 10.27 20.09 -4.93
N GLN A 540 9.51 19.91 -6.01
CA GLN A 540 8.39 20.79 -6.33
C GLN A 540 7.19 20.39 -5.47
N ASN A 541 7.17 20.92 -4.26
CA ASN A 541 6.10 20.72 -3.29
C ASN A 541 4.86 21.58 -3.67
N PRO A 542 3.67 20.99 -3.93
CA PRO A 542 3.30 19.57 -3.71
C PRO A 542 3.41 18.63 -4.92
N GLN A 543 3.57 19.12 -6.14
CA GLN A 543 3.42 18.37 -7.40
C GLN A 543 4.12 17.01 -7.41
N ASP A 544 5.37 16.93 -6.95
CA ASP A 544 6.21 15.72 -6.99
C ASP A 544 5.79 14.68 -5.94
N LEU A 545 5.05 15.10 -4.91
CA LEU A 545 4.66 14.30 -3.74
C LEU A 545 3.18 13.86 -3.79
N THR A 546 2.36 14.49 -4.65
CA THR A 546 0.93 14.13 -4.83
C THR A 546 0.71 12.68 -5.27
N GLY A 547 -0.43 12.10 -4.87
CA GLY A 547 -0.92 10.79 -5.32
C GLY A 547 -0.41 9.58 -4.55
N ARG A 548 0.15 9.78 -3.35
CA ARG A 548 0.71 8.75 -2.46
C ARG A 548 -0.10 8.61 -1.18
N GLY A 549 -0.09 7.43 -0.56
CA GLY A 549 -0.79 7.15 0.70
C GLY A 549 -2.17 6.50 0.55
N THR A 550 -2.79 6.16 1.67
CA THR A 550 -4.06 5.41 1.72
C THR A 550 -5.28 6.33 1.60
N ALA A 551 -6.20 5.98 0.70
CA ALA A 551 -7.48 6.68 0.56
C ALA A 551 -8.28 6.70 1.88
N GLY A 552 -8.93 7.83 2.16
CA GLY A 552 -9.60 8.10 3.44
C GLY A 552 -8.70 8.72 4.52
N TYR A 553 -7.38 8.44 4.49
CA TYR A 553 -6.38 9.03 5.40
C TYR A 553 -5.56 10.15 4.75
N MET A 554 -5.38 10.12 3.42
CA MET A 554 -4.72 11.20 2.66
C MET A 554 -5.33 12.58 2.95
N ALA A 555 -4.46 13.52 3.35
CA ALA A 555 -4.76 14.95 3.46
C ALA A 555 -5.06 15.60 2.09
N PRO A 556 -5.82 16.71 2.02
CA PRO A 556 -6.20 17.37 0.77
C PRO A 556 -5.04 17.69 -0.20
N GLU A 557 -3.87 18.05 0.32
CA GLU A 557 -2.64 18.32 -0.44
C GLU A 557 -2.09 17.08 -1.18
N HIS A 558 -2.44 15.85 -0.77
CA HIS A 558 -2.08 14.64 -1.51
C HIS A 558 -2.76 14.58 -2.88
N TYR A 559 -3.90 15.25 -3.06
CA TYR A 559 -4.69 15.16 -4.28
C TYR A 559 -4.32 16.26 -5.26
N ARG A 560 -4.03 15.88 -6.50
CA ARG A 560 -3.90 16.83 -7.61
C ARG A 560 -5.24 17.52 -7.84
N GLN A 561 -5.30 18.84 -7.61
CA GLN A 561 -6.51 19.68 -7.73
C GLN A 561 -6.90 19.95 -9.21
N ILE A 562 -6.81 18.94 -10.09
CA ILE A 562 -6.98 19.08 -11.54
C ILE A 562 -8.45 19.39 -11.89
N ARG A 563 -8.68 20.54 -12.53
CA ARG A 563 -10.00 21.10 -12.89
C ARG A 563 -10.87 21.45 -11.66
N ARG A 564 -10.26 22.03 -10.62
CA ARG A 564 -10.97 22.72 -9.52
C ARG A 564 -10.62 24.21 -9.58
N ASP A 565 -11.50 25.04 -9.02
CA ASP A 565 -11.25 26.48 -8.89
C ASP A 565 -10.05 26.71 -7.94
N PRO A 566 -8.97 27.40 -8.37
CA PRO A 566 -7.81 27.69 -7.53
C PRO A 566 -8.12 28.57 -6.30
N VAL A 567 -9.22 29.32 -6.29
CA VAL A 567 -9.63 30.18 -5.16
C VAL A 567 -10.15 29.32 -4.00
N ASP A 568 -11.03 28.37 -4.30
CA ASP A 568 -11.60 27.43 -3.33
C ASP A 568 -10.61 26.32 -2.97
N TYR A 569 -9.84 25.84 -3.95
CA TYR A 569 -8.91 24.72 -3.85
C TYR A 569 -7.47 25.16 -4.20
N PRO A 570 -6.85 26.03 -3.39
CA PRO A 570 -5.48 26.47 -3.62
C PRO A 570 -4.52 25.28 -3.58
N VAL A 571 -3.40 25.43 -4.29
CA VAL A 571 -2.28 24.48 -4.24
C VAL A 571 -1.69 24.52 -2.82
N GLN A 572 -1.88 23.43 -2.08
CA GLN A 572 -1.47 23.30 -0.69
C GLN A 572 -0.16 22.51 -0.61
N GLN A 573 0.80 22.99 0.18
CA GLN A 573 2.09 22.34 0.34
C GLN A 573 2.08 21.30 1.47
N PHE A 574 2.83 20.22 1.25
CA PHE A 574 3.20 19.25 2.27
C PHE A 574 4.07 19.90 3.34
N SER A 575 3.83 19.55 4.59
CA SER A 575 4.57 19.96 5.80
C SER A 575 4.13 19.08 6.97
N VAL A 576 4.61 19.31 8.19
CA VAL A 576 4.14 18.63 9.40
C VAL A 576 2.62 18.69 9.57
N LYS A 577 1.95 19.70 9.00
CA LYS A 577 0.48 19.79 8.93
C LYS A 577 -0.17 18.60 8.20
N THR A 578 0.55 17.97 7.27
CA THR A 578 0.15 16.72 6.60
C THR A 578 0.21 15.53 7.56
N ASN A 579 1.26 15.43 8.38
CA ASN A 579 1.34 14.40 9.44
C ASN A 579 0.22 14.63 10.48
N ILE A 580 -0.02 15.88 10.89
CA ILE A 580 -1.09 16.27 11.84
C ILE A 580 -2.49 15.87 11.31
N TRP A 581 -2.74 16.02 10.01
CA TRP A 581 -3.98 15.51 9.40
C TRP A 581 -4.10 13.99 9.57
N GLY A 582 -3.04 13.24 9.26
CA GLY A 582 -3.04 11.78 9.41
C GLY A 582 -3.32 11.35 10.86
N ILE A 583 -2.77 12.07 11.83
CA ILE A 583 -3.08 11.88 13.26
C ILE A 583 -4.56 12.17 13.53
N GLY A 584 -5.09 13.30 13.06
CA GLY A 584 -6.52 13.62 13.16
C GLY A 584 -7.42 12.52 12.58
N ALA A 585 -7.04 11.93 11.45
CA ALA A 585 -7.78 10.84 10.81
C ALA A 585 -7.74 9.53 11.63
N VAL A 586 -6.64 9.24 12.32
CA VAL A 586 -6.52 8.12 13.27
C VAL A 586 -7.37 8.35 14.51
N LEU A 587 -7.31 9.55 15.12
CA LEU A 587 -8.10 9.90 16.30
C LEU A 587 -9.61 9.87 15.99
N TYR A 588 -10.01 10.36 14.81
CA TYR A 588 -11.39 10.24 14.30
C TYR A 588 -11.87 8.78 14.27
N ASP A 589 -11.03 7.84 13.82
CA ASP A 589 -11.36 6.41 13.78
C ASP A 589 -11.33 5.72 15.14
N LEU A 590 -10.52 6.20 16.10
CA LEU A 590 -10.59 5.74 17.49
C LEU A 590 -11.90 6.17 18.15
N MET A 591 -12.35 7.39 17.86
CA MET A 591 -13.66 7.88 18.31
C MET A 591 -14.81 7.15 17.61
N ASN A 592 -14.61 6.70 16.37
CA ASN A 592 -15.64 6.07 15.52
C ASN A 592 -15.20 4.70 14.96
N PRO A 593 -15.01 3.64 15.79
CA PRO A 593 -14.66 2.32 15.29
C PRO A 593 -15.75 1.76 14.37
N ARG A 594 -15.42 1.54 13.10
CA ARG A 594 -16.36 1.09 12.07
C ARG A 594 -16.09 -0.37 11.70
N ALA A 595 -17.15 -1.18 11.64
CA ALA A 595 -17.00 -2.58 11.24
C ALA A 595 -16.62 -2.63 9.75
N PRO A 596 -15.62 -3.45 9.34
CA PRO A 596 -15.24 -3.56 7.94
C PRO A 596 -16.45 -4.02 7.10
N LYS A 597 -16.81 -3.22 6.10
CA LYS A 597 -17.96 -3.48 5.22
C LYS A 597 -17.48 -3.96 3.85
N GLY A 598 -17.32 -5.27 3.70
CA GLY A 598 -16.95 -5.88 2.42
C GLY A 598 -15.54 -5.51 1.99
N SER A 599 -15.38 -5.15 0.71
CA SER A 599 -14.10 -4.73 0.09
C SER A 599 -13.64 -3.33 0.51
N ASP A 600 -14.54 -2.53 1.07
CA ASP A 600 -14.31 -1.10 1.28
C ASP A 600 -13.54 -0.89 2.58
N ASN A 601 -12.24 -1.21 2.51
CA ASN A 601 -11.26 -1.13 3.59
C ASN A 601 -10.83 0.31 3.93
N THR A 602 -11.41 1.33 3.28
CA THR A 602 -11.07 2.73 3.53
C THR A 602 -11.73 3.22 4.82
N GLY A 603 -10.95 3.14 5.90
CA GLY A 603 -11.19 3.91 7.11
C GLY A 603 -10.88 5.39 6.91
N GLY A 604 -10.70 6.12 8.00
CA GLY A 604 -10.51 7.57 8.00
C GLY A 604 -11.81 8.37 7.75
N PRO A 605 -11.72 9.71 7.85
CA PRO A 605 -12.87 10.60 7.79
C PRO A 605 -13.54 10.69 6.41
N ILE A 606 -12.80 10.57 5.30
CA ILE A 606 -13.35 10.64 3.93
C ILE A 606 -13.69 9.23 3.41
N ARG A 607 -14.84 9.08 2.73
CA ARG A 607 -15.29 7.80 2.14
C ARG A 607 -15.09 7.75 0.63
N GLU A 608 -14.59 6.63 0.13
CA GLU A 608 -14.48 6.38 -1.33
C GLU A 608 -15.80 6.37 -2.09
N GLU A 609 -16.91 6.00 -1.44
CA GLU A 609 -18.24 5.95 -2.08
C GLU A 609 -18.60 7.30 -2.73
N ASN A 610 -18.11 8.42 -2.19
CA ASN A 610 -18.35 9.77 -2.71
C ASN A 610 -17.31 10.24 -3.75
N SER A 611 -16.15 9.55 -3.86
CA SER A 611 -15.06 9.95 -4.76
C SER A 611 -15.23 9.41 -6.19
N LYS A 612 -15.92 8.29 -6.38
CA LYS A 612 -16.05 7.55 -7.65
C LYS A 612 -16.91 8.22 -8.74
N GLY A 613 -17.39 9.45 -8.52
CA GLY A 613 -18.21 10.16 -9.51
C GLY A 613 -18.26 11.69 -9.43
N SER A 614 -17.87 12.33 -8.31
CA SER A 614 -17.86 13.80 -8.23
C SER A 614 -16.57 14.33 -7.61
N LYS A 615 -15.88 15.21 -8.35
CA LYS A 615 -14.74 15.98 -7.83
C LYS A 615 -15.13 17.00 -6.74
N ILE A 616 -16.42 17.07 -6.38
CA ILE A 616 -17.01 17.98 -5.40
C ILE A 616 -17.08 17.33 -4.00
N GLY A 617 -16.97 16.00 -3.90
CA GLY A 617 -17.19 15.24 -2.65
C GLY A 617 -16.34 15.70 -1.46
N TYR A 618 -15.04 15.97 -1.66
CA TYR A 618 -14.07 16.15 -0.56
C TYR A 618 -14.45 17.26 0.43
N HIS A 619 -14.86 18.45 -0.04
CA HIS A 619 -15.27 19.54 0.86
C HIS A 619 -16.60 19.21 1.57
N LYS A 620 -17.51 18.50 0.90
CA LYS A 620 -18.77 18.06 1.51
C LYS A 620 -18.52 17.03 2.60
N ASP A 621 -17.65 16.05 2.35
CA ASP A 621 -17.25 15.04 3.33
C ASP A 621 -16.59 15.68 4.56
N LEU A 622 -15.77 16.72 4.35
CA LEU A 622 -15.15 17.53 5.41
C LEU A 622 -16.15 18.34 6.25
N MET A 623 -17.12 19.00 5.61
CA MET A 623 -18.22 19.67 6.34
C MET A 623 -19.09 18.65 7.09
N ASP A 624 -19.22 17.45 6.55
CA ASP A 624 -19.82 16.34 7.27
C ASP A 624 -18.89 15.79 8.39
N ILE A 625 -17.58 16.08 8.50
CA ILE A 625 -16.74 15.64 9.65
C ILE A 625 -17.19 16.30 10.95
N GLU A 626 -17.32 17.64 11.00
CA GLU A 626 -17.82 18.32 12.20
C GLU A 626 -19.20 17.78 12.60
N ARG A 627 -20.04 17.55 11.59
CA ARG A 627 -21.36 16.96 11.74
C ARG A 627 -21.31 15.51 12.21
N ASN A 628 -20.36 14.71 11.75
CA ASN A 628 -20.16 13.28 12.04
C ASN A 628 -19.53 13.06 13.42
N LEU A 629 -18.59 13.93 13.81
CA LEU A 629 -18.10 14.01 15.18
C LEU A 629 -19.19 14.48 16.15
N ALA A 630 -20.20 15.22 15.69
CA ALA A 630 -21.37 15.58 16.48
C ALA A 630 -22.41 14.45 16.66
N TRP A 631 -22.01 13.16 16.57
CA TRP A 631 -22.83 11.97 16.88
C TRP A 631 -22.27 11.14 18.07
N ARG A 632 -23.03 10.47 18.98
CA ARG A 632 -24.27 10.85 19.72
C ARG A 632 -24.76 9.72 20.67
N GLU A 633 -24.71 9.93 22.00
CA GLU A 633 -25.32 9.18 23.14
C GLU A 633 -26.75 9.67 23.39
N ILE A 634 -27.71 8.79 23.72
CA ILE A 634 -29.14 9.15 23.83
C ILE A 634 -29.32 10.19 24.95
N ALA A 635 -29.87 11.37 24.62
CA ALA A 635 -30.31 12.30 25.67
C ALA A 635 -31.58 11.72 26.30
N GLU A 636 -31.57 11.56 27.63
CA GLU A 636 -32.57 10.79 28.37
C GLU A 636 -34.03 11.15 28.01
N PRO A 637 -34.84 10.11 27.81
CA PRO A 637 -35.99 9.83 28.65
C PRO A 637 -35.67 8.69 29.62
N GLU A 638 -36.55 8.44 30.59
CA GLU A 638 -36.45 7.28 31.52
C GLU A 638 -36.42 5.91 30.79
N ASP A 639 -36.76 5.90 29.49
CA ASP A 639 -36.67 4.78 28.55
C ASP A 639 -35.25 4.48 28.01
N ALA A 640 -34.18 5.10 28.54
CA ALA A 640 -32.78 4.87 28.13
C ALA A 640 -32.30 3.39 28.19
N LYS A 641 -33.12 2.49 28.75
CA LYS A 641 -32.95 1.03 28.68
C LYS A 641 -33.21 0.44 27.28
N GLN A 642 -33.87 1.14 26.37
CA GLN A 642 -34.05 0.67 24.97
C GLN A 642 -32.76 0.85 24.15
N LYS A 643 -32.17 -0.28 23.74
CA LYS A 643 -31.03 -0.30 22.82
C LYS A 643 -31.48 0.06 21.40
N PHE A 644 -31.32 1.32 21.01
CA PHE A 644 -31.53 1.76 19.63
C PHE A 644 -30.35 1.34 18.75
N THR A 645 -30.64 0.77 17.57
CA THR A 645 -29.63 0.50 16.55
C THR A 645 -29.54 1.67 15.55
N ASN A 646 -28.43 1.75 14.81
CA ASN A 646 -28.24 2.66 13.67
C ASN A 646 -29.40 2.67 12.64
N ARG A 647 -30.24 1.61 12.60
CA ARG A 647 -31.34 1.45 11.64
C ARG A 647 -32.73 1.73 12.21
N SER A 648 -32.88 1.86 13.53
CA SER A 648 -34.18 1.93 14.23
C SER A 648 -34.38 3.27 14.92
N ARG A 649 -33.85 4.35 14.33
CA ARG A 649 -33.75 5.68 14.92
C ARG A 649 -35.07 6.49 14.82
N PRO A 650 -35.63 6.97 15.93
CA PRO A 650 -36.63 8.03 15.93
C PRO A 650 -36.02 9.40 15.54
N ALA A 651 -36.80 10.27 14.90
CA ALA A 651 -36.31 11.55 14.37
C ALA A 651 -36.08 12.63 15.45
N ASP A 652 -36.74 12.48 16.58
CA ASP A 652 -36.92 13.41 17.69
C ASP A 652 -35.90 13.25 18.83
N VAL A 653 -35.25 12.10 18.93
CA VAL A 653 -34.21 11.84 19.95
C VAL A 653 -33.05 12.82 19.78
N ARG A 654 -32.88 13.69 20.78
CA ARG A 654 -31.64 14.45 20.99
C ARG A 654 -30.59 13.51 21.54
N PHE A 655 -29.33 13.88 21.35
CA PHE A 655 -28.21 13.05 21.76
C PHE A 655 -26.98 13.95 22.06
N ILE A 656 -26.08 13.48 22.92
CA ILE A 656 -24.90 14.18 23.46
C ILE A 656 -23.62 13.50 22.93
N ASN A 657 -22.47 14.15 22.79
CA ASN A 657 -21.26 13.41 22.43
C ASN A 657 -20.73 12.58 23.62
N VAL A 658 -20.40 11.30 23.40
CA VAL A 658 -19.76 10.43 24.40
C VAL A 658 -18.37 10.96 24.79
N TYR A 659 -17.69 11.61 23.84
CA TYR A 659 -16.37 12.22 24.00
C TYR A 659 -16.47 13.71 24.34
N SER A 660 -15.47 14.20 25.06
CA SER A 660 -15.37 15.59 25.49
C SER A 660 -15.29 16.57 24.31
N LYS A 661 -15.84 17.77 24.51
CA LYS A 661 -15.75 18.86 23.51
C LYS A 661 -14.30 19.20 23.12
N PRO A 662 -13.30 19.19 24.05
CA PRO A 662 -11.91 19.39 23.68
C PRO A 662 -11.35 18.35 22.72
N LEU A 663 -11.68 17.05 22.87
CA LEU A 663 -11.20 16.02 21.93
C LEU A 663 -11.82 16.23 20.54
N VAL A 664 -13.13 16.47 20.49
CA VAL A 664 -13.86 16.78 19.25
C VAL A 664 -13.27 18.00 18.54
N LYS A 665 -12.96 19.06 19.30
CA LYS A 665 -12.32 20.27 18.79
C LYS A 665 -10.95 19.95 18.21
N LEU A 666 -10.07 19.27 18.95
CA LEU A 666 -8.73 18.91 18.48
C LEU A 666 -8.78 18.10 17.18
N VAL A 667 -9.62 17.06 17.12
CA VAL A 667 -9.74 16.23 15.90
C VAL A 667 -10.26 17.05 14.71
N THR A 668 -11.20 17.96 14.94
CA THR A 668 -11.68 18.89 13.91
C THR A 668 -10.57 19.82 13.42
N GLU A 669 -9.76 20.36 14.34
CA GLU A 669 -8.63 21.24 14.01
C GLU A 669 -7.51 20.49 13.29
N CYS A 670 -7.20 19.24 13.65
CA CYS A 670 -6.28 18.40 12.88
C CYS A 670 -6.79 18.13 11.46
N LEU A 671 -8.10 18.02 11.27
CA LEU A 671 -8.77 17.72 10.00
C LEU A 671 -9.25 18.96 9.24
N ALA A 672 -8.77 20.16 9.59
CA ALA A 672 -9.06 21.36 8.82
C ALA A 672 -8.53 21.21 7.37
N PHE A 673 -9.37 21.56 6.38
CA PHE A 673 -9.06 21.37 4.95
C PHE A 673 -7.69 21.94 4.58
N ARG A 674 -7.48 23.23 4.87
CA ARG A 674 -6.24 23.94 4.56
C ARG A 674 -5.17 23.72 5.65
N PRO A 675 -3.92 23.37 5.31
CA PRO A 675 -2.84 23.13 6.28
C PRO A 675 -2.61 24.27 7.29
N GLU A 676 -2.75 25.53 6.85
CA GLU A 676 -2.58 26.71 7.69
C GLU A 676 -3.66 26.85 8.78
N ASN A 677 -4.84 26.26 8.57
CA ASN A 677 -5.93 26.24 9.54
C ASN A 677 -5.85 25.05 10.50
N ARG A 678 -4.92 24.11 10.29
CA ARG A 678 -4.73 22.98 11.21
C ARG A 678 -3.96 23.42 12.45
N VAL A 679 -4.23 22.78 13.58
CA VAL A 679 -3.55 23.04 14.87
C VAL A 679 -2.01 23.02 14.74
N GLY A 680 -1.29 23.87 15.50
CA GLY A 680 0.17 23.82 15.61
C GLY A 680 0.66 22.65 16.46
N LEU A 681 1.94 22.24 16.35
CA LEU A 681 2.49 21.19 17.24
C LEU A 681 2.40 21.62 18.71
N GLU A 682 2.77 22.87 19.00
CA GLU A 682 2.81 23.45 20.35
C GLU A 682 1.41 23.72 20.92
N GLU A 683 0.43 23.98 20.06
CA GLU A 683 -0.98 24.16 20.44
C GLU A 683 -1.66 22.80 20.67
N MET A 684 -1.34 21.81 19.83
CA MET A 684 -1.75 20.42 20.00
C MET A 684 -1.18 19.85 21.30
N GLU A 685 0.10 20.11 21.60
CA GLU A 685 0.75 19.73 22.86
C GLU A 685 0.01 20.29 24.07
N LYS A 686 -0.17 21.62 24.15
CA LYS A 686 -0.92 22.28 25.24
C LYS A 686 -2.35 21.76 25.36
N THR A 687 -3.00 21.44 24.24
CA THR A 687 -4.36 20.90 24.22
C THR A 687 -4.39 19.48 24.78
N ILE A 688 -3.47 18.61 24.35
CA ILE A 688 -3.36 17.24 24.86
C ILE A 688 -3.00 17.26 26.34
N GLU A 689 -1.90 17.93 26.73
CA GLU A 689 -1.42 18.00 28.11
C GLU A 689 -2.52 18.45 29.07
N LYS A 690 -3.20 19.56 28.75
CA LYS A 690 -4.28 20.10 29.60
C LYS A 690 -5.36 19.06 29.84
N ASN A 691 -5.98 18.55 28.77
CA ASN A 691 -7.15 17.67 28.92
C ASN A 691 -6.76 16.30 29.47
N PHE A 692 -5.59 15.78 29.10
CA PHE A 692 -5.09 14.48 29.58
C PHE A 692 -4.69 14.53 31.06
N ASN A 693 -4.18 15.67 31.55
CA ASN A 693 -3.95 15.90 32.98
C ASN A 693 -5.26 16.09 33.76
N ASP A 694 -6.24 16.81 33.19
CA ASP A 694 -7.58 16.99 33.80
C ASP A 694 -8.29 15.63 34.04
N TRP A 695 -8.16 14.69 33.10
CA TRP A 695 -8.64 13.30 33.25
C TRP A 695 -7.94 12.53 34.39
N CYS A 696 -6.65 12.77 34.60
CA CYS A 696 -5.84 12.01 35.56
C CYS A 696 -5.93 12.52 37.00
N ASN A 697 -6.59 13.66 37.24
CA ASN A 697 -6.80 14.21 38.57
C ASN A 697 -7.90 13.41 39.30
N PRO A 698 -7.60 12.61 40.34
CA PRO A 698 -8.61 11.79 41.02
C PRO A 698 -9.65 12.62 41.79
N LEU A 699 -9.44 13.93 41.94
CA LEU A 699 -10.40 14.86 42.57
C LEU A 699 -11.52 15.29 41.62
N THR A 700 -11.47 14.96 40.32
CA THR A 700 -12.59 15.13 39.39
C THR A 700 -13.54 13.93 39.48
N GLU A 701 -14.22 13.78 40.62
CA GLU A 701 -15.16 12.68 40.91
C GLU A 701 -16.29 12.55 39.87
N ASP A 702 -16.65 13.65 39.20
CA ASP A 702 -17.66 13.71 38.14
C ASP A 702 -17.22 13.13 36.77
N HIS A 703 -15.93 12.81 36.58
CA HIS A 703 -15.49 12.30 35.29
C HIS A 703 -15.88 10.82 35.11
N ILE A 704 -16.89 10.58 34.27
CA ILE A 704 -17.59 9.28 34.15
C ILE A 704 -16.67 8.09 33.78
N TRP A 705 -15.51 8.29 33.15
CA TRP A 705 -14.52 7.23 32.91
C TRP A 705 -13.66 6.87 34.16
N ASN A 706 -13.66 7.69 35.23
CA ASN A 706 -12.88 7.46 36.46
C ASN A 706 -13.59 6.55 37.49
N VAL A 707 -14.91 6.36 37.37
CA VAL A 707 -15.75 5.67 38.39
C VAL A 707 -15.48 4.16 38.47
N ALA A 708 -14.78 3.59 37.49
CA ALA A 708 -14.34 2.20 37.52
C ALA A 708 -12.82 2.13 37.35
N GLY A 709 -12.15 1.24 38.08
CA GLY A 709 -10.71 0.98 37.98
C GLY A 709 -10.34 0.23 36.68
N ASN A 710 -10.68 0.84 35.54
CA ASN A 710 -11.10 0.11 34.35
C ASN A 710 -10.45 0.64 33.05
N LEU A 711 -9.24 1.19 33.19
CA LEU A 711 -8.40 1.65 32.09
C LEU A 711 -7.23 0.70 31.78
N ASP A 712 -7.14 -0.44 32.50
CA ASP A 712 -6.15 -1.49 32.22
C ASP A 712 -6.21 -1.94 30.76
N PHE A 713 -5.06 -1.92 30.09
CA PHE A 713 -5.03 -2.16 28.66
C PHE A 713 -5.49 -3.55 28.26
N GLU A 714 -5.06 -4.59 28.97
CA GLU A 714 -5.32 -5.97 28.56
C GLU A 714 -6.75 -6.39 28.89
N ARG A 715 -7.17 -6.13 30.12
CA ARG A 715 -8.45 -6.57 30.65
C ARG A 715 -9.61 -5.77 30.06
N GLU A 716 -9.47 -4.45 29.97
CA GLU A 716 -10.61 -3.56 29.68
C GLU A 716 -10.54 -2.97 28.27
N ILE A 717 -9.35 -2.53 27.82
CA ILE A 717 -9.22 -1.95 26.48
C ILE A 717 -9.18 -3.05 25.40
N LEU A 718 -8.32 -4.05 25.52
CA LEU A 718 -8.30 -5.21 24.61
C LEU A 718 -9.44 -6.21 24.85
N LYS A 719 -10.17 -6.06 25.97
CA LYS A 719 -11.27 -6.94 26.42
C LYS A 719 -10.85 -8.42 26.52
N LEU A 720 -9.60 -8.69 26.94
CA LEU A 720 -9.10 -10.05 27.15
C LEU A 720 -9.76 -10.67 28.37
N LYS A 721 -10.36 -11.85 28.20
CA LYS A 721 -10.99 -12.59 29.30
C LYS A 721 -9.93 -13.17 30.24
N GLU A 722 -10.06 -12.90 31.53
CA GLU A 722 -9.14 -13.23 32.64
C GLU A 722 -8.57 -14.66 32.72
N LYS A 723 -9.11 -15.63 31.95
CA LYS A 723 -8.73 -17.05 32.01
C LYS A 723 -7.68 -17.51 31.00
N THR A 724 -7.21 -16.60 30.15
CA THR A 724 -6.02 -16.80 29.34
C THR A 724 -5.29 -15.46 29.23
N PRO A 725 -4.10 -15.27 29.85
CA PRO A 725 -3.11 -14.37 29.27
C PRO A 725 -2.92 -14.75 27.80
N MET A 726 -2.37 -13.86 26.96
CA MET A 726 -2.02 -14.24 25.59
C MET A 726 -1.02 -15.40 25.66
N VAL A 727 -1.54 -16.64 25.56
CA VAL A 727 -0.73 -17.85 25.65
C VAL A 727 0.11 -17.82 24.40
N ASP A 728 1.37 -17.41 24.56
CA ASP A 728 2.35 -17.17 23.51
C ASP A 728 1.99 -17.97 22.27
N GLU A 729 1.36 -17.31 21.29
CA GLU A 729 0.64 -17.98 20.19
C GLU A 729 1.60 -18.79 19.30
N PHE A 730 2.90 -18.56 19.53
CA PHE A 730 4.03 -19.20 18.91
C PHE A 730 4.58 -20.39 19.70
N LYS A 731 3.99 -20.74 20.88
CA LYS A 731 4.37 -21.89 21.71
C LYS A 731 4.68 -23.08 20.82
N ILE A 732 5.86 -23.66 21.04
CA ILE A 732 6.35 -24.82 20.29
C ILE A 732 5.61 -26.06 20.81
N GLY A 733 4.30 -26.11 20.54
CA GLY A 733 3.49 -27.30 20.81
C GLY A 733 4.07 -28.43 20.00
N SER A 734 4.75 -29.35 20.70
CA SER A 734 5.54 -30.49 20.20
C SER A 734 5.45 -30.67 18.69
N LEU A 735 6.28 -29.92 17.95
CA LEU A 735 6.48 -30.17 16.54
C LEU A 735 6.94 -31.62 16.46
N GLY A 736 6.15 -32.48 15.79
CA GLY A 736 6.55 -33.85 15.55
C GLY A 736 7.77 -33.85 14.64
N ILE A 737 8.95 -33.98 15.25
CA ILE A 737 10.25 -34.11 14.59
C ILE A 737 10.27 -35.43 13.82
#